data_AF-A0A1I7GE19-F1
#
_entry.id   AF-A0A1I7GE19-F1
#
_cell.length_a   1.000
_cell.length_b   1.000
_cell.length_c   1.000
_cell.angle_alpha   90.00
_cell.angle_beta   90.00
_cell.angle_gamma   90.00
#
_symmetry.space_group_name_H-M   'P 1'
#
loop_
_entity.id
_entity.type
_entity.pdbx_description
1 polymer ?
#
loop_
_entity_poly.entity_id
_entity_poly.type
_entity_poly.pdbx_seq_one_letter_code
_entity_poly.pdbx_strand_id
1 'polypeptide(L)'
;MPIKVPNDLPAIDTLTKENVFVMTDTRAMTQNIRPLRILLLNLMPTKIETETQLTRLLGNSPLQVEMELLQTSTHEAHNVSQEHMLAFYKTFDQVRDNYYDGMIITGAPIELMAFEEVDYWDELCEIMEWTKSHVHSTFHICWGAQAGLYYHYGIKKHVLPEKLSGVFLHHLDYRNGMLFRGFDDEFYVPHSRNTTVYREDIEAVPQLKIIASSDKAGVFCVKSDDDRQIFVMGHSEYDWNTLLKEYERDKKAGLHPHVPDNYFPGDDDTKQPVVRWRSCANLLYSNWLNYFVYQSTPYDLNAIATEELAEVKRPETNLTVLKFGGSSVANAGQFRKVKDIVTSDAARRYVIVSAPGRREKGDTKVTDILIGSTGSAKKFGESMEQVRQRFGQIIHTLDIDFDIRGEVEEISRKYRSGSAGGLYIVSRGEYLCARVMAKYLGYDFVDSADLIVFGYDGKLNEEETRKRIRETLAKHERAVIPGFYGAYENGVIQTFSRGGSDITGALVAEAVEADLYENWTDVSGLLMADPGVVKHPLSVPVITYKELRELSMAGAQVLHEDTVAPVRRIGIPVNIRNTNDPEAPGTMIVPSADHYPAVLDISGVSGKKGYAALLIDKEKLGMDPAFRLACGKLFAKYKLRMISEQVNPDSVSIIVEEKALRRCGRDLAEELKDAAETDNVVLDVGIAMIGVVGRNINRTPHVAVRIFESLSAEQINVRFVDHASDRIAITLGVDEADMDRAIRAIYRAFTQQVLTA
;
A
#
# COMPACT_ATOMS: atom_id res chain seq x y z
N MET A 1 -21.73 4.30 -14.73
CA MET A 1 -21.78 4.08 -13.27
C MET A 1 -21.47 2.63 -12.96
N PRO A 2 -20.72 2.34 -11.89
CA PRO A 2 -20.57 0.98 -11.39
C PRO A 2 -21.92 0.30 -11.21
N ILE A 3 -22.02 -0.97 -11.60
CA ILE A 3 -23.16 -1.80 -11.19
C ILE A 3 -22.86 -2.30 -9.78
N LYS A 4 -23.80 -2.06 -8.85
CA LYS A 4 -23.77 -2.69 -7.54
C LYS A 4 -24.08 -4.18 -7.72
N VAL A 5 -23.16 -5.03 -7.29
CA VAL A 5 -23.28 -6.49 -7.37
C VAL A 5 -23.07 -7.10 -5.99
N PRO A 6 -23.76 -8.21 -5.68
CA PRO A 6 -23.46 -9.01 -4.49
C PRO A 6 -21.97 -9.35 -4.46
N ASN A 7 -21.35 -9.30 -3.27
CA ASN A 7 -19.91 -9.51 -3.09
C ASN A 7 -19.39 -10.84 -3.69
N ASP A 8 -20.27 -11.83 -3.80
CA ASP A 8 -20.02 -13.20 -4.22
C ASP A 8 -20.46 -13.50 -5.66
N LEU A 9 -20.88 -12.48 -6.43
CA LEU A 9 -21.32 -12.68 -7.81
C LEU A 9 -20.14 -13.21 -8.67
N PRO A 10 -20.20 -14.45 -9.22
CA PRO A 10 -19.09 -15.02 -9.99
C PRO A 10 -18.72 -14.23 -11.25
N ALA A 11 -19.66 -13.43 -11.76
CA ALA A 11 -19.44 -12.56 -12.91
C ALA A 11 -18.45 -11.41 -12.61
N ILE A 12 -18.15 -11.10 -11.33
CA ILE A 12 -17.22 -10.02 -10.96
C ILE A 12 -15.86 -10.20 -11.64
N ASP A 13 -15.31 -11.41 -11.65
CA ASP A 13 -13.98 -11.67 -12.22
C ASP A 13 -13.97 -11.53 -13.75
N THR A 14 -15.02 -12.01 -14.43
CA THR A 14 -15.18 -11.87 -15.88
C THR A 14 -15.35 -10.41 -16.26
N LEU A 15 -16.27 -9.71 -15.57
CA LEU A 15 -16.54 -8.29 -15.78
C LEU A 15 -15.28 -7.46 -15.53
N THR A 16 -14.55 -7.71 -14.45
CA THR A 16 -13.29 -7.01 -14.15
C THR A 16 -12.22 -7.25 -15.22
N LYS A 17 -12.08 -8.47 -15.75
CA LYS A 17 -11.16 -8.80 -16.86
C LYS A 17 -11.54 -8.11 -18.18
N GLU A 18 -12.83 -7.90 -18.40
CA GLU A 18 -13.37 -7.13 -19.54
C GLU A 18 -13.38 -5.61 -19.26
N ASN A 19 -12.64 -5.17 -18.24
CA ASN A 19 -12.58 -3.80 -17.77
C ASN A 19 -13.92 -3.24 -17.26
N VAL A 20 -14.96 -4.07 -17.11
CA VAL A 20 -16.26 -3.76 -16.53
C VAL A 20 -16.15 -3.60 -15.02
N PHE A 21 -16.06 -2.33 -14.61
CA PHE A 21 -16.05 -1.96 -13.21
C PHE A 21 -17.39 -2.30 -12.53
N VAL A 22 -17.29 -3.18 -11.53
CA VAL A 22 -18.39 -3.61 -10.66
C VAL A 22 -18.10 -3.18 -9.23
N MET A 23 -19.13 -2.76 -8.51
CA MET A 23 -19.03 -2.32 -7.13
C MET A 23 -19.70 -3.34 -6.23
N THR A 24 -18.94 -3.88 -5.29
CA THR A 24 -19.44 -4.84 -4.32
C THR A 24 -20.37 -4.15 -3.31
N ASP A 25 -21.32 -4.88 -2.73
CA ASP A 25 -22.28 -4.35 -1.74
C ASP A 25 -21.58 -3.62 -0.59
N THR A 26 -20.48 -4.17 -0.09
CA THR A 26 -19.69 -3.55 0.98
C THR A 26 -19.11 -2.21 0.56
N ARG A 27 -18.60 -2.10 -0.67
CA ARG A 27 -18.03 -0.86 -1.22
C ARG A 27 -19.11 0.19 -1.49
N ALA A 28 -20.29 -0.23 -1.93
CA ALA A 28 -21.42 0.67 -2.17
C ALA A 28 -21.96 1.28 -0.86
N MET A 29 -21.89 0.57 0.27
CA MET A 29 -22.39 1.06 1.56
C MET A 29 -21.44 2.05 2.26
N THR A 30 -20.15 2.03 1.94
CA THR A 30 -19.13 2.89 2.57
C THR A 30 -18.65 4.03 1.65
N GLN A 31 -19.21 4.16 0.45
CA GLN A 31 -18.81 5.17 -0.51
C GLN A 31 -19.27 6.56 -0.07
N ASN A 32 -18.33 7.46 0.16
CA ASN A 32 -18.61 8.89 0.24
C ASN A 32 -18.65 9.47 -1.18
N ILE A 33 -19.75 10.13 -1.53
CA ILE A 33 -19.96 10.76 -2.85
C ILE A 33 -19.93 12.28 -2.64
N ARG A 34 -19.19 13.00 -3.49
CA ARG A 34 -19.21 14.46 -3.57
C ARG A 34 -19.19 14.91 -5.04
N PRO A 35 -19.63 16.15 -5.35
CA PRO A 35 -19.37 16.75 -6.65
C PRO A 35 -17.87 16.78 -6.95
N LEU A 36 -17.52 16.50 -8.20
CA LEU A 36 -16.16 16.58 -8.72
C LEU A 36 -15.83 18.02 -9.07
N ARG A 37 -14.73 18.54 -8.54
CA ARG A 37 -14.21 19.87 -8.86
C ARG A 37 -13.25 19.77 -10.04
N ILE A 38 -13.63 20.36 -11.16
CA ILE A 38 -12.84 20.39 -12.39
C ILE A 38 -12.41 21.82 -12.69
N LEU A 39 -11.12 22.04 -12.85
CA LEU A 39 -10.57 23.33 -13.26
C LEU A 39 -10.35 23.37 -14.77
N LEU A 40 -10.79 24.43 -15.45
CA LEU A 40 -10.56 24.61 -16.88
C LEU A 40 -9.63 25.81 -17.11
N LEU A 41 -8.38 25.55 -17.47
CA LEU A 41 -7.48 26.57 -18.00
C LEU A 41 -7.77 26.77 -19.49
N ASN A 42 -8.53 27.84 -19.77
CA ASN A 42 -9.00 28.14 -21.12
C ASN A 42 -8.06 29.11 -21.83
N LEU A 43 -7.13 28.58 -22.61
CA LEU A 43 -6.17 29.32 -23.44
C LEU A 43 -6.74 29.67 -24.83
N MET A 44 -7.97 29.27 -25.14
CA MET A 44 -8.58 29.53 -26.44
C MET A 44 -9.03 30.99 -26.59
N PRO A 45 -8.96 31.57 -27.80
CA PRO A 45 -9.47 32.91 -28.06
C PRO A 45 -11.00 32.97 -27.98
N THR A 46 -11.69 31.89 -28.36
CA THR A 46 -13.15 31.78 -28.36
C THR A 46 -13.66 31.17 -27.06
N LYS A 47 -13.36 31.81 -25.92
CA LYS A 47 -13.53 31.20 -24.59
C LYS A 47 -14.94 30.63 -24.34
N ILE A 48 -15.98 31.42 -24.57
CA ILE A 48 -17.39 31.01 -24.34
C ILE A 48 -17.79 29.79 -25.20
N GLU A 49 -17.28 29.72 -26.43
CA GLU A 49 -17.56 28.58 -27.31
C GLU A 49 -16.86 27.32 -26.79
N THR A 50 -15.59 27.44 -26.41
CA THR A 50 -14.81 26.34 -25.81
C THR A 50 -15.41 25.86 -24.49
N GLU A 51 -15.86 26.77 -23.62
CA GLU A 51 -16.59 26.47 -22.39
C GLU A 51 -17.85 25.64 -22.69
N THR A 52 -18.63 26.07 -23.68
CA THR A 52 -19.87 25.40 -24.07
C THR A 52 -19.58 23.99 -24.60
N GLN A 53 -18.54 23.83 -25.42
CA GLN A 53 -18.13 22.54 -25.97
C GLN A 53 -17.74 21.55 -24.87
N LEU A 54 -16.86 21.96 -23.95
CA LEU A 54 -16.38 21.11 -22.86
C LEU A 54 -17.47 20.82 -21.82
N THR A 55 -18.26 21.84 -21.43
CA THR A 55 -19.38 21.65 -20.49
C THR A 55 -20.40 20.66 -21.02
N ARG A 56 -20.65 20.64 -22.33
CA ARG A 56 -21.57 19.67 -22.94
C ARG A 56 -21.08 18.22 -22.82
N LEU A 57 -19.77 18.01 -22.88
CA LEU A 57 -19.16 16.68 -22.77
C LEU A 57 -19.09 16.22 -21.31
N LEU A 58 -18.67 17.12 -20.40
CA LEU A 58 -18.61 16.84 -18.97
C LEU A 58 -20.01 16.68 -18.34
N GLY A 59 -20.99 17.47 -18.81
CA GLY A 59 -22.37 17.46 -18.34
C GLY A 59 -23.19 16.25 -18.80
N ASN A 60 -22.67 15.44 -19.74
CA ASN A 60 -23.32 14.19 -20.17
C ASN A 60 -22.89 12.98 -19.32
N SER A 61 -22.45 13.24 -18.09
CA SER A 61 -22.08 12.24 -17.09
C SER A 61 -23.17 12.13 -16.02
N PRO A 62 -23.40 10.93 -15.44
CA PRO A 62 -24.25 10.77 -14.27
C PRO A 62 -23.62 11.34 -12.98
N LEU A 63 -22.37 11.81 -13.03
CA LEU A 63 -21.64 12.40 -11.92
C LEU A 63 -21.91 13.90 -11.82
N GLN A 64 -22.02 14.41 -10.59
CA GLN A 64 -22.08 15.86 -10.37
C GLN A 64 -20.68 16.45 -10.59
N VAL A 65 -20.60 17.46 -11.46
CA VAL A 65 -19.35 18.17 -11.77
C VAL A 65 -19.53 19.65 -11.51
N GLU A 66 -18.65 20.21 -10.69
CA GLU A 66 -18.48 21.64 -10.46
C GLU A 66 -17.27 22.10 -11.27
N MET A 67 -17.49 23.06 -12.18
CA MET A 67 -16.43 23.56 -13.05
C MET A 67 -16.05 24.99 -12.67
N GLU A 68 -14.76 25.23 -12.46
CA GLU A 68 -14.19 26.56 -12.27
C GLU A 68 -13.36 26.94 -13.51
N LEU A 69 -13.38 28.22 -13.90
CA LEU A 69 -12.67 28.72 -15.07
C LEU A 69 -11.40 29.48 -14.65
N LEU A 70 -10.26 29.10 -15.21
CA LEU A 70 -8.96 29.72 -14.97
C LEU A 70 -8.49 30.48 -16.22
N GLN A 71 -7.96 31.68 -16.01
CA GLN A 71 -7.22 32.47 -17.01
C GLN A 71 -5.81 32.79 -16.51
N THR A 72 -4.90 33.01 -17.45
CA THR A 72 -3.59 33.60 -17.16
C THR A 72 -3.78 35.08 -16.80
N SER A 73 -3.06 35.52 -15.76
CA SER A 73 -3.08 36.91 -15.28
C SER A 73 -2.31 37.86 -16.21
N THR A 74 -1.37 37.30 -16.96
CA THR A 74 -0.44 38.02 -17.84
C THR A 74 -1.00 38.33 -19.23
N HIS A 75 -2.12 37.71 -19.62
CA HIS A 75 -2.69 37.83 -20.98
C HIS A 75 -4.11 38.40 -20.98
N GLU A 76 -4.33 39.51 -21.72
CA GLU A 76 -5.66 40.12 -21.85
C GLU A 76 -6.51 39.43 -22.94
N ALA A 77 -7.68 38.91 -22.56
CA ALA A 77 -8.62 38.34 -23.51
C ALA A 77 -9.32 39.43 -24.34
N HIS A 78 -9.05 39.48 -25.65
CA HIS A 78 -9.63 40.51 -26.54
C HIS A 78 -11.01 40.13 -27.15
N ASN A 79 -11.42 38.86 -27.09
CA ASN A 79 -12.62 38.34 -27.77
C ASN A 79 -13.80 38.06 -26.82
N VAL A 80 -13.74 38.51 -25.57
CA VAL A 80 -14.76 38.27 -24.53
C VAL A 80 -14.97 39.54 -23.73
N SER A 81 -16.19 39.79 -23.25
CA SER A 81 -16.47 40.98 -22.43
C SER A 81 -15.73 40.92 -21.10
N GLN A 82 -15.16 42.04 -20.66
CA GLN A 82 -14.51 42.12 -19.35
C GLN A 82 -15.46 41.78 -18.20
N GLU A 83 -16.76 42.09 -18.34
CA GLU A 83 -17.78 41.71 -17.36
C GLU A 83 -17.90 40.19 -17.19
N HIS A 84 -17.84 39.42 -18.28
CA HIS A 84 -17.86 37.96 -18.21
C HIS A 84 -16.59 37.41 -17.57
N MET A 85 -15.43 37.95 -17.94
CA MET A 85 -14.14 37.54 -17.36
C MET A 85 -14.12 37.81 -15.84
N LEU A 86 -14.55 38.99 -15.38
CA LEU A 86 -14.60 39.34 -13.96
C LEU A 86 -15.61 38.50 -13.16
N ALA A 87 -16.73 38.10 -13.79
CA ALA A 87 -17.78 37.34 -13.11
C ALA A 87 -17.45 35.86 -12.93
N PHE A 88 -16.77 35.24 -13.91
CA PHE A 88 -16.66 33.78 -13.98
C PHE A 88 -15.22 33.24 -13.95
N TYR A 89 -14.22 34.03 -14.35
CA TYR A 89 -12.84 33.58 -14.39
C TYR A 89 -12.09 33.89 -13.09
N LYS A 90 -11.22 32.96 -12.70
CA LYS A 90 -10.23 33.12 -11.64
C LYS A 90 -8.84 33.29 -12.24
N THR A 91 -7.94 33.94 -11.50
CA THR A 91 -6.50 33.94 -11.77
C THR A 91 -5.82 32.82 -10.99
N PHE A 92 -4.59 32.47 -11.37
CA PHE A 92 -3.83 31.42 -10.68
C PHE A 92 -3.67 31.69 -9.18
N ASP A 93 -3.37 32.94 -8.80
CA ASP A 93 -3.27 33.33 -7.39
C ASP A 93 -4.54 33.08 -6.57
N GLN A 94 -5.72 33.10 -7.19
CA GLN A 94 -6.99 32.86 -6.50
C GLN A 94 -7.28 31.37 -6.29
N VAL A 95 -6.60 30.49 -7.02
CA VAL A 95 -6.82 29.04 -6.97
C VAL A 95 -5.60 28.26 -6.48
N ARG A 96 -4.45 28.91 -6.29
CA ARG A 96 -3.18 28.26 -5.91
C ARG A 96 -3.25 27.41 -4.63
N ASP A 97 -4.11 27.79 -3.69
CA ASP A 97 -4.29 27.08 -2.41
C ASP A 97 -5.45 26.06 -2.45
N ASN A 98 -6.14 25.93 -3.60
CA ASN A 98 -7.23 24.99 -3.79
C ASN A 98 -6.72 23.66 -4.36
N TYR A 99 -7.53 22.62 -4.21
CA TYR A 99 -7.32 21.32 -4.82
C TYR A 99 -8.49 20.93 -5.72
N TYR A 100 -8.20 20.16 -6.77
CA TYR A 100 -9.16 19.78 -7.80
C TYR A 100 -9.06 18.29 -8.15
N ASP A 101 -10.20 17.67 -8.42
CA ASP A 101 -10.27 16.28 -8.88
C ASP A 101 -9.71 16.13 -10.30
N GLY A 102 -9.84 17.16 -11.11
CA GLY A 102 -9.23 17.16 -12.44
C GLY A 102 -9.05 18.56 -13.00
N MET A 103 -8.19 18.66 -14.00
CA MET A 103 -7.96 19.90 -14.72
C MET A 103 -7.93 19.65 -16.22
N ILE A 104 -8.46 20.60 -17.00
CA ILE A 104 -8.34 20.61 -18.45
C ILE A 104 -7.49 21.82 -18.85
N ILE A 105 -6.45 21.59 -19.66
CA ILE A 105 -5.64 22.64 -20.27
C ILE A 105 -5.90 22.63 -21.78
N THR A 106 -6.50 23.70 -22.30
CA THR A 106 -6.92 23.75 -23.71
C THR A 106 -5.76 24.06 -24.66
N GLY A 107 -6.03 23.99 -25.96
CA GLY A 107 -5.14 24.53 -26.98
C GLY A 107 -5.08 26.07 -26.96
N ALA A 108 -4.16 26.62 -27.77
CA ALA A 108 -3.97 28.04 -28.01
C ALA A 108 -3.47 28.26 -29.46
N PRO A 109 -3.85 29.37 -30.13
CA PRO A 109 -3.51 29.65 -31.54
C PRO A 109 -2.12 30.26 -31.69
N ILE A 110 -1.12 29.66 -31.05
CA ILE A 110 0.26 30.16 -30.95
C ILE A 110 1.29 29.06 -31.24
N GLU A 111 0.88 28.03 -31.98
CA GLU A 111 1.67 26.83 -32.16
C GLU A 111 2.96 27.02 -32.95
N LEU A 112 3.09 28.08 -33.74
CA LEU A 112 4.29 28.41 -34.52
C LEU A 112 5.37 29.16 -33.71
N MET A 113 5.03 29.75 -32.57
CA MET A 113 6.01 30.40 -31.68
C MET A 113 6.76 29.35 -30.85
N ALA A 114 8.03 29.57 -30.54
CA ALA A 114 8.72 28.70 -29.57
C ALA A 114 8.00 28.78 -28.21
N PHE A 115 8.04 27.72 -27.41
CA PHE A 115 7.30 27.70 -26.14
C PHE A 115 7.76 28.84 -25.22
N GLU A 116 9.06 29.07 -25.14
CA GLU A 116 9.72 30.10 -24.33
C GLU A 116 9.50 31.53 -24.84
N GLU A 117 8.95 31.69 -26.04
CA GLU A 117 8.60 33.00 -26.61
C GLU A 117 7.14 33.38 -26.34
N VAL A 118 6.35 32.48 -25.74
CA VAL A 118 4.96 32.75 -25.37
C VAL A 118 4.93 33.64 -24.13
N ASP A 119 4.14 34.71 -24.18
CA ASP A 119 4.03 35.75 -23.16
C ASP A 119 3.62 35.23 -21.77
N TYR A 120 2.83 34.16 -21.72
CA TYR A 120 2.41 33.50 -20.48
C TYR A 120 3.10 32.15 -20.22
N TRP A 121 4.23 31.84 -20.89
CA TRP A 121 4.91 30.54 -20.74
C TRP A 121 5.36 30.24 -19.31
N ASP A 122 5.96 31.21 -18.63
CA ASP A 122 6.44 31.03 -17.26
C ASP A 122 5.28 30.78 -16.28
N GLU A 123 4.17 31.51 -16.44
CA GLU A 123 2.93 31.30 -15.66
C GLU A 123 2.33 29.92 -15.96
N LEU A 124 2.33 29.48 -17.22
CA LEU A 124 1.87 28.15 -17.60
C LEU A 124 2.75 27.06 -16.98
N CYS A 125 4.07 27.25 -16.93
CA CYS A 125 4.99 26.34 -16.24
C CYS A 125 4.72 26.29 -14.74
N GLU A 126 4.43 27.42 -14.10
CA GLU A 126 4.04 27.46 -12.67
C GLU A 126 2.75 26.68 -12.44
N ILE A 127 1.74 26.86 -13.30
CA ILE A 127 0.47 26.12 -13.23
C ILE A 127 0.71 24.63 -13.44
N MET A 128 1.50 24.23 -14.44
CA MET A 128 1.82 22.82 -14.72
C MET A 128 2.67 22.16 -13.62
N GLU A 129 3.51 22.92 -12.90
CA GLU A 129 4.16 22.41 -11.69
C GLU A 129 3.13 22.18 -10.58
N TRP A 130 2.25 23.17 -10.37
CA TRP A 130 1.21 23.13 -9.35
C TRP A 130 0.23 21.97 -9.54
N THR A 131 -0.10 21.61 -10.79
CA THR A 131 -1.00 20.47 -11.06
C THR A 131 -0.48 19.16 -10.49
N LYS A 132 0.84 18.96 -10.39
CA LYS A 132 1.45 17.73 -9.83
C LYS A 132 1.05 17.47 -8.38
N SER A 133 0.78 18.53 -7.61
CA SER A 133 0.45 18.43 -6.17
C SER A 133 -0.99 18.84 -5.84
N HIS A 134 -1.69 19.56 -6.72
CA HIS A 134 -3.00 20.12 -6.40
C HIS A 134 -4.14 19.62 -7.31
N VAL A 135 -3.80 18.88 -8.37
CA VAL A 135 -4.78 18.30 -9.29
C VAL A 135 -4.55 16.79 -9.43
N HIS A 136 -5.57 15.98 -9.21
CA HIS A 136 -5.44 14.52 -9.30
C HIS A 136 -5.13 14.04 -10.72
N SER A 137 -5.90 14.48 -11.72
CA SER A 137 -5.66 14.15 -13.15
C SER A 137 -5.79 15.37 -14.07
N THR A 138 -4.81 15.60 -14.92
CA THR A 138 -4.77 16.72 -15.88
C THR A 138 -4.90 16.24 -17.32
N PHE A 139 -5.86 16.81 -18.04
CA PHE A 139 -6.20 16.51 -19.42
C PHE A 139 -5.80 17.66 -20.33
N HIS A 140 -4.83 17.44 -21.19
CA HIS A 140 -4.26 18.44 -22.08
C HIS A 140 -4.79 18.26 -23.50
N ILE A 141 -5.09 19.37 -24.18
CA ILE A 141 -5.69 19.37 -25.51
C ILE A 141 -4.81 20.15 -26.51
N CYS A 142 -4.56 19.56 -27.68
CA CYS A 142 -3.85 20.13 -28.83
C CYS A 142 -2.53 20.83 -28.44
N TRP A 143 -2.46 22.16 -28.51
CA TRP A 143 -1.26 22.91 -28.12
C TRP A 143 -0.93 22.75 -26.63
N GLY A 144 -1.95 22.71 -25.76
CA GLY A 144 -1.78 22.40 -24.34
C GLY A 144 -1.17 21.02 -24.12
N ALA A 145 -1.51 20.04 -24.98
CA ALA A 145 -0.89 18.71 -24.94
C ALA A 145 0.59 18.75 -25.33
N GLN A 146 0.94 19.54 -26.34
CA GLN A 146 2.35 19.73 -26.74
C GLN A 146 3.14 20.50 -25.66
N ALA A 147 2.54 21.52 -25.06
CA ALA A 147 3.13 22.29 -23.97
C ALA A 147 3.39 21.40 -22.73
N GLY A 148 2.41 20.59 -22.33
CA GLY A 148 2.56 19.65 -21.21
C GLY A 148 3.62 18.59 -21.47
N LEU A 149 3.66 18.00 -22.67
CA LEU A 149 4.72 17.05 -23.05
C LEU A 149 6.11 17.70 -23.03
N TYR A 150 6.22 18.94 -23.48
CA TYR A 150 7.47 19.69 -23.45
C TYR A 150 7.92 19.99 -22.02
N TYR A 151 7.02 20.51 -21.19
CA TYR A 151 7.32 20.88 -19.81
C TYR A 151 7.68 19.68 -18.93
N HIS A 152 6.88 18.61 -18.98
CA HIS A 152 7.06 17.46 -18.09
C HIS A 152 8.17 16.50 -18.57
N TYR A 153 8.39 16.39 -19.89
CA TYR A 153 9.24 15.34 -20.47
C TYR A 153 10.26 15.84 -21.49
N GLY A 154 10.30 17.14 -21.78
CA GLY A 154 11.25 17.73 -22.73
C GLY A 154 10.95 17.43 -24.21
N ILE A 155 9.76 16.90 -24.53
CA ILE A 155 9.39 16.51 -25.90
C ILE A 155 9.04 17.76 -26.72
N LYS A 156 9.83 18.01 -27.77
CA LYS A 156 9.68 19.19 -28.61
C LYS A 156 8.58 19.01 -29.65
N LYS A 157 7.92 20.11 -30.01
CA LYS A 157 7.04 20.18 -31.17
C LYS A 157 7.83 20.43 -32.45
N HIS A 158 7.28 19.96 -33.57
CA HIS A 158 7.84 20.08 -34.92
C HIS A 158 6.80 20.68 -35.85
N VAL A 159 7.22 21.62 -36.71
CA VAL A 159 6.34 22.27 -37.69
C VAL A 159 6.02 21.30 -38.82
N LEU A 160 4.74 21.18 -39.15
CA LEU A 160 4.27 20.36 -40.28
C LEU A 160 4.51 21.09 -41.61
N PRO A 161 4.75 20.35 -42.71
CA PRO A 161 4.88 20.96 -44.04
C PRO A 161 3.65 21.76 -44.47
N GLU A 162 2.47 21.34 -44.01
CA GLU A 162 1.18 21.99 -44.24
C GLU A 162 0.31 21.90 -42.99
N LYS A 163 -0.65 22.83 -42.84
CA LYS A 163 -1.60 22.82 -41.72
C LYS A 163 -2.47 21.56 -41.80
N LEU A 164 -2.46 20.74 -40.77
CA LEU A 164 -3.36 19.61 -40.63
C LEU A 164 -4.74 20.10 -40.19
N SER A 165 -5.71 20.16 -41.11
CA SER A 165 -7.08 20.59 -40.83
C SER A 165 -8.09 19.61 -41.42
N GLY A 166 -8.93 19.00 -40.59
CA GLY A 166 -9.87 17.97 -41.05
C GLY A 166 -10.29 17.01 -39.96
N VAL A 167 -10.95 15.92 -40.34
CA VAL A 167 -11.41 14.84 -39.47
C VAL A 167 -10.74 13.54 -39.89
N PHE A 168 -9.85 13.01 -39.05
CA PHE A 168 -8.95 11.90 -39.42
C PHE A 168 -9.31 10.60 -38.71
N LEU A 169 -9.10 9.49 -39.40
CA LEU A 169 -9.25 8.14 -38.85
C LEU A 169 -8.07 7.81 -37.92
N HIS A 170 -8.38 7.29 -36.75
CA HIS A 170 -7.44 6.85 -35.72
C HIS A 170 -7.70 5.39 -35.38
N HIS A 171 -6.69 4.71 -34.85
CA HIS A 171 -6.78 3.35 -34.32
C HIS A 171 -6.15 3.28 -32.92
N LEU A 172 -6.57 2.27 -32.15
CA LEU A 172 -6.02 2.01 -30.83
C LEU A 172 -4.68 1.28 -30.92
N ASP A 173 -3.59 1.91 -30.46
CA ASP A 173 -2.30 1.26 -30.21
C ASP A 173 -2.38 0.32 -28.99
N TYR A 174 -3.24 0.66 -28.02
CA TYR A 174 -3.48 -0.14 -26.82
C TYR A 174 -4.97 -0.44 -26.60
N ARG A 175 -5.42 -1.62 -27.06
CA ARG A 175 -6.85 -2.01 -27.09
C ARG A 175 -7.53 -2.13 -25.72
N ASN A 176 -6.79 -2.45 -24.68
CA ASN A 176 -7.35 -2.72 -23.34
C ASN A 176 -7.27 -1.51 -22.39
N GLY A 177 -7.07 -0.30 -22.91
CA GLY A 177 -6.98 0.92 -22.10
C GLY A 177 -8.32 1.41 -21.56
N MET A 178 -8.37 1.77 -20.28
CA MET A 178 -9.60 2.27 -19.63
C MET A 178 -10.13 3.57 -20.24
N LEU A 179 -9.24 4.43 -20.75
CA LEU A 179 -9.60 5.72 -21.37
C LEU A 179 -10.42 5.55 -22.65
N PHE A 180 -10.16 4.50 -23.42
CA PHE A 180 -10.85 4.19 -24.68
C PHE A 180 -11.86 3.05 -24.53
N ARG A 181 -12.27 2.76 -23.29
CA ARG A 181 -13.24 1.70 -23.05
C ARG A 181 -14.56 1.99 -23.77
N GLY A 182 -15.03 1.01 -24.55
CA GLY A 182 -16.25 1.12 -25.35
C GLY A 182 -16.09 1.87 -26.67
N PHE A 183 -14.86 2.25 -27.05
CA PHE A 183 -14.58 2.73 -28.40
C PHE A 183 -14.64 1.61 -29.43
N ASP A 184 -14.95 1.99 -30.65
CA ASP A 184 -14.64 1.18 -31.83
C ASP A 184 -13.11 1.08 -31.99
N ASP A 185 -12.61 -0.01 -32.59
CA ASP A 185 -11.17 -0.22 -32.86
C ASP A 185 -10.59 0.92 -33.73
N GLU A 186 -11.44 1.54 -34.56
CA GLU A 186 -11.12 2.70 -35.37
C GLU A 186 -12.17 3.81 -35.16
N PHE A 187 -11.72 5.07 -35.06
CA PHE A 187 -12.60 6.21 -34.79
C PHE A 187 -12.09 7.50 -35.42
N TYR A 188 -12.99 8.45 -35.66
CA TYR A 188 -12.66 9.71 -36.31
C TYR A 188 -12.50 10.83 -35.28
N VAL A 189 -11.49 11.70 -35.45
CA VAL A 189 -11.27 12.87 -34.58
C VAL A 189 -10.88 14.09 -35.42
N PRO A 190 -11.42 15.28 -35.13
CA PRO A 190 -11.00 16.52 -35.78
C PRO A 190 -9.61 16.96 -35.31
N HIS A 191 -8.83 17.53 -36.23
CA HIS A 191 -7.54 18.16 -35.99
C HIS A 191 -7.50 19.52 -36.67
N SER A 192 -6.84 20.50 -36.06
CA SER A 192 -6.53 21.81 -36.64
C SER A 192 -5.23 22.32 -36.01
N ARG A 193 -4.08 22.03 -36.64
CA ARG A 193 -2.76 22.36 -36.08
C ARG A 193 -1.68 22.49 -37.14
N ASN A 194 -0.70 23.36 -36.88
CA ASN A 194 0.50 23.51 -37.70
C ASN A 194 1.72 22.73 -37.17
N THR A 195 1.60 22.12 -35.99
CA THR A 195 2.70 21.40 -35.34
C THR A 195 2.29 20.02 -34.83
N THR A 196 3.26 19.12 -34.70
CA THR A 196 3.10 17.78 -34.15
C THR A 196 4.24 17.44 -33.18
N VAL A 197 4.10 16.33 -32.47
CA VAL A 197 5.21 15.64 -31.80
C VAL A 197 5.49 14.33 -32.56
N TYR A 198 6.73 13.84 -32.51
CA TYR A 198 7.08 12.57 -33.14
C TYR A 198 6.85 11.39 -32.20
N ARG A 199 6.50 10.25 -32.78
CA ARG A 199 6.21 9.01 -32.04
C ARG A 199 7.47 8.53 -31.32
N GLU A 200 8.61 8.60 -31.99
CA GLU A 200 9.91 8.15 -31.50
C GLU A 200 10.35 8.96 -30.28
N ASP A 201 10.07 10.26 -30.25
CA ASP A 201 10.37 11.14 -29.12
C ASP A 201 9.55 10.74 -27.88
N ILE A 202 8.31 10.28 -28.06
CA ILE A 202 7.45 9.80 -26.96
C ILE A 202 7.86 8.40 -26.51
N GLU A 203 8.11 7.48 -27.45
CA GLU A 203 8.52 6.10 -27.13
C GLU A 203 9.90 6.03 -26.45
N ALA A 204 10.74 7.07 -26.63
CA ALA A 204 12.00 7.24 -25.92
C ALA A 204 11.83 7.57 -24.42
N VAL A 205 10.63 7.97 -23.97
CA VAL A 205 10.33 8.32 -22.57
C VAL A 205 9.56 7.17 -21.90
N PRO A 206 10.20 6.39 -20.99
CA PRO A 206 9.57 5.20 -20.39
C PRO A 206 8.29 5.46 -19.59
N GLN A 207 8.16 6.68 -19.05
CA GLN A 207 7.00 7.12 -18.28
C GLN A 207 5.76 7.39 -19.14
N LEU A 208 5.91 7.41 -20.47
CA LEU A 208 4.81 7.73 -21.39
C LEU A 208 4.36 6.50 -22.17
N LYS A 209 3.05 6.46 -22.44
CA LYS A 209 2.45 5.42 -23.27
C LYS A 209 1.54 6.03 -24.32
N ILE A 210 1.80 5.70 -25.59
CA ILE A 210 0.90 6.01 -26.70
C ILE A 210 -0.29 5.04 -26.65
N ILE A 211 -1.50 5.59 -26.64
CA ILE A 211 -2.74 4.83 -26.51
C ILE A 211 -3.48 4.74 -27.85
N ALA A 212 -3.42 5.80 -28.65
CA ALA A 212 -4.05 5.86 -29.96
C ALA A 212 -3.30 6.80 -30.91
N SER A 213 -3.36 6.49 -32.20
CA SER A 213 -2.68 7.23 -33.26
C SER A 213 -3.41 7.11 -34.60
N SER A 214 -2.91 7.82 -35.61
CA SER A 214 -3.41 7.85 -36.97
C SER A 214 -2.24 7.80 -37.95
N ASP A 215 -2.41 7.05 -39.04
CA ASP A 215 -1.43 7.01 -40.14
C ASP A 215 -1.25 8.38 -40.81
N LYS A 216 -2.29 9.23 -40.79
CA LYS A 216 -2.27 10.59 -41.37
C LYS A 216 -2.02 11.67 -40.33
N ALA A 217 -2.73 11.62 -39.20
CA ALA A 217 -2.69 12.68 -38.20
C ALA A 217 -1.58 12.49 -37.14
N GLY A 218 -0.87 11.36 -37.13
CA GLY A 218 0.20 11.05 -36.18
C GLY A 218 -0.33 10.61 -34.82
N VAL A 219 0.46 10.84 -33.76
CA VAL A 219 0.06 10.50 -32.38
C VAL A 219 -1.17 11.32 -31.97
N PHE A 220 -2.17 10.63 -31.43
CA PHE A 220 -3.40 11.25 -30.95
C PHE A 220 -3.51 11.32 -29.44
N CYS A 221 -3.31 10.20 -28.74
CA CYS A 221 -3.45 10.16 -27.28
C CYS A 221 -2.23 9.52 -26.62
N VAL A 222 -1.68 10.22 -25.65
CA VAL A 222 -0.59 9.76 -24.77
C VAL A 222 -1.05 9.89 -23.33
N LYS A 223 -0.60 8.99 -22.46
CA LYS A 223 -0.76 9.13 -21.01
C LYS A 223 0.55 8.86 -20.28
N SER A 224 0.68 9.39 -19.07
CA SER A 224 1.70 8.96 -18.12
C SER A 224 1.42 7.56 -17.56
N ASP A 225 2.44 6.92 -17.01
CA ASP A 225 2.38 5.61 -16.36
C ASP A 225 1.59 5.64 -15.04
N ASP A 226 1.68 6.74 -14.31
CA ASP A 226 0.91 7.06 -13.09
C ASP A 226 -0.56 7.44 -13.36
N ASP A 227 -1.00 7.50 -14.62
CA ASP A 227 -2.37 7.88 -15.04
C ASP A 227 -2.79 9.33 -14.68
N ARG A 228 -1.88 10.18 -14.19
CA ARG A 228 -2.19 11.56 -13.79
C ARG A 228 -2.16 12.57 -14.93
N GLN A 229 -1.45 12.27 -16.02
CA GLN A 229 -1.28 13.17 -17.16
C GLN A 229 -1.82 12.53 -18.44
N ILE A 230 -2.77 13.19 -19.10
CA ILE A 230 -3.36 12.75 -20.37
C ILE A 230 -3.13 13.84 -21.41
N PHE A 231 -2.60 13.47 -22.57
CA PHE A 231 -2.24 14.37 -23.66
C PHE A 231 -3.00 13.98 -24.92
N VAL A 232 -3.94 14.82 -25.34
CA VAL A 232 -4.79 14.61 -26.52
C VAL A 232 -4.44 15.63 -27.59
N MET A 233 -3.90 15.17 -28.70
CA MET A 233 -3.35 16.00 -29.79
C MET A 233 -4.41 16.55 -30.75
N GLY A 234 -5.62 15.99 -30.73
CA GLY A 234 -6.75 16.41 -31.55
C GLY A 234 -7.84 17.12 -30.73
N HIS A 235 -8.90 17.54 -31.42
CA HIS A 235 -9.95 18.39 -30.87
C HIS A 235 -11.29 17.67 -30.72
N SER A 236 -11.30 16.55 -29.98
CA SER A 236 -12.53 15.77 -29.77
C SER A 236 -13.72 16.59 -29.26
N GLU A 237 -13.46 17.73 -28.62
CA GLU A 237 -14.45 18.68 -28.11
C GLU A 237 -15.14 19.54 -29.17
N TYR A 238 -14.59 19.65 -30.38
CA TYR A 238 -15.10 20.55 -31.40
C TYR A 238 -16.56 20.27 -31.77
N ASP A 239 -17.33 21.36 -31.85
CA ASP A 239 -18.68 21.34 -32.42
C ASP A 239 -18.68 21.17 -33.93
N TRP A 240 -19.84 20.79 -34.46
CA TRP A 240 -20.03 20.47 -35.88
C TRP A 240 -19.59 21.57 -36.84
N ASN A 241 -19.58 22.84 -36.43
CA ASN A 241 -19.23 24.01 -37.25
C ASN A 241 -17.91 24.69 -36.86
N THR A 242 -17.12 24.11 -35.94
CA THR A 242 -15.88 24.76 -35.45
C THR A 242 -14.85 24.89 -36.57
N LEU A 243 -14.54 23.78 -37.27
CA LEU A 243 -13.64 23.80 -38.43
C LEU A 243 -14.19 24.65 -39.57
N LEU A 244 -15.52 24.67 -39.78
CA LEU A 244 -16.16 25.55 -40.76
C LEU A 244 -15.89 27.03 -40.46
N LYS A 245 -16.02 27.46 -39.20
CA LYS A 245 -15.74 28.84 -38.80
C LYS A 245 -14.27 29.20 -39.00
N GLU A 246 -13.36 28.30 -38.65
CA GLU A 246 -11.92 28.49 -38.89
C GLU A 246 -11.61 28.62 -40.38
N TYR A 247 -12.15 27.71 -41.21
CA TYR A 247 -11.98 27.72 -42.66
C TYR A 247 -12.51 29.01 -43.29
N GLU A 248 -13.73 29.43 -42.94
CA GLU A 248 -14.35 30.65 -43.45
C GLU A 248 -13.62 31.92 -42.98
N ARG A 249 -13.10 31.93 -41.75
CA ARG A 249 -12.25 33.03 -41.25
C ARG A 249 -10.98 33.14 -42.09
N ASP A 250 -10.28 32.04 -42.31
CA ASP A 250 -9.00 32.02 -43.03
C ASP A 250 -9.22 32.37 -44.53
N LYS A 251 -10.34 31.95 -45.12
CA LYS A 251 -10.78 32.32 -46.48
C LYS A 251 -11.07 33.82 -46.59
N LYS A 252 -11.78 34.40 -45.62
CA LYS A 252 -12.05 35.85 -45.54
C LYS A 252 -10.79 36.69 -45.30
N ALA A 253 -9.80 36.14 -44.59
CA ALA A 253 -8.51 36.76 -44.38
C ALA A 253 -7.58 36.66 -45.62
N GLY A 254 -8.00 35.99 -46.69
CA GLY A 254 -7.22 35.84 -47.92
C GLY A 254 -6.09 34.82 -47.83
N LEU A 255 -6.12 33.91 -46.85
CA LEU A 255 -5.06 32.92 -46.61
C LEU A 255 -5.15 31.69 -47.53
N HIS A 256 -6.14 31.64 -48.43
CA HIS A 256 -6.40 30.52 -49.35
C HIS A 256 -6.29 29.13 -48.69
N PRO A 257 -7.01 28.87 -47.59
CA PRO A 257 -6.90 27.60 -46.86
C PRO A 257 -7.37 26.41 -47.71
N HIS A 258 -6.75 25.25 -47.50
CA HIS A 258 -7.28 23.98 -48.00
C HIS A 258 -8.62 23.65 -47.36
N VAL A 259 -9.51 23.00 -48.12
CA VAL A 259 -10.77 22.48 -47.57
C VAL A 259 -10.43 21.42 -46.52
N PRO A 260 -10.99 21.49 -45.29
CA PRO A 260 -10.69 20.51 -44.25
C PRO A 260 -11.02 19.08 -44.67
N ASP A 261 -10.03 18.18 -44.56
CA ASP A 261 -10.14 16.79 -45.02
C ASP A 261 -11.26 16.02 -44.32
N ASN A 262 -12.07 15.27 -45.07
CA ASN A 262 -13.13 14.38 -44.59
C ASN A 262 -14.19 15.07 -43.71
N TYR A 263 -14.25 16.41 -43.70
CA TYR A 263 -15.18 17.18 -42.90
C TYR A 263 -16.50 17.42 -43.64
N PHE A 264 -16.40 17.72 -44.94
CA PHE A 264 -17.54 17.87 -45.84
C PHE A 264 -17.78 16.58 -46.65
N PRO A 265 -19.03 16.28 -47.05
CA PRO A 265 -19.31 15.16 -47.95
C PRO A 265 -18.57 15.28 -49.29
N GLY A 266 -17.51 14.49 -49.45
CA GLY A 266 -16.64 14.50 -50.63
C GLY A 266 -15.77 15.75 -50.73
N ASP A 267 -15.41 16.35 -49.59
CA ASP A 267 -14.57 17.55 -49.48
C ASP A 267 -15.10 18.75 -50.29
N ASP A 268 -16.43 18.85 -50.38
CA ASP A 268 -17.18 19.91 -51.05
C ASP A 268 -17.67 20.94 -50.03
N ASP A 269 -16.98 22.08 -49.94
CA ASP A 269 -17.26 23.17 -48.98
C ASP A 269 -18.61 23.86 -49.18
N THR A 270 -19.36 23.52 -50.25
CA THR A 270 -20.74 23.97 -50.46
C THR A 270 -21.78 23.14 -49.69
N LYS A 271 -21.38 21.97 -49.17
CA LYS A 271 -22.26 21.05 -48.43
C LYS A 271 -22.15 21.26 -46.93
N GLN A 272 -23.13 20.76 -46.18
CA GLN A 272 -23.10 20.80 -44.72
C GLN A 272 -22.10 19.74 -44.17
N PRO A 273 -21.27 20.08 -43.16
CA PRO A 273 -20.37 19.11 -42.52
C PRO A 273 -21.09 17.92 -41.89
N VAL A 274 -20.43 16.76 -41.86
CA VAL A 274 -20.96 15.53 -41.23
C VAL A 274 -20.15 15.19 -39.99
N VAL A 275 -20.82 15.15 -38.83
CA VAL A 275 -20.16 14.84 -37.56
C VAL A 275 -19.96 13.34 -37.40
N ARG A 276 -18.70 12.89 -37.39
CA ARG A 276 -18.30 11.47 -37.22
C ARG A 276 -17.59 11.16 -35.90
N TRP A 277 -17.37 12.15 -35.04
CA TRP A 277 -16.57 12.03 -33.81
C TRP A 277 -17.37 12.20 -32.52
N ARG A 278 -18.69 12.41 -32.60
CA ARG A 278 -19.49 12.75 -31.40
C ARG A 278 -19.53 11.61 -30.37
N SER A 279 -19.63 10.36 -30.82
CA SER A 279 -19.63 9.18 -29.94
C SER A 279 -18.30 9.05 -29.21
N CYS A 280 -17.18 9.09 -29.95
CA CYS A 280 -15.85 8.97 -29.37
C CYS A 280 -15.52 10.14 -28.43
N ALA A 281 -15.95 11.36 -28.75
CA ALA A 281 -15.81 12.51 -27.86
C ALA A 281 -16.53 12.30 -26.52
N ASN A 282 -17.81 11.90 -26.55
CA ASN A 282 -18.57 11.66 -25.32
C ASN A 282 -17.95 10.54 -24.48
N LEU A 283 -17.52 9.45 -25.12
CA LEU A 283 -16.87 8.34 -24.42
C LEU A 283 -15.52 8.75 -23.84
N LEU A 284 -14.70 9.53 -24.55
CA LEU A 284 -13.38 9.98 -24.08
C LEU A 284 -13.49 10.74 -22.77
N TYR A 285 -14.30 11.79 -22.75
CA TYR A 285 -14.48 12.64 -21.56
C TYR A 285 -15.22 11.90 -20.44
N SER A 286 -16.22 11.06 -20.77
CA SER A 286 -16.89 10.24 -19.76
C SER A 286 -15.96 9.20 -19.14
N ASN A 287 -15.06 8.59 -19.91
CA ASN A 287 -14.10 7.62 -19.40
C ASN A 287 -13.01 8.30 -18.57
N TRP A 288 -12.51 9.45 -19.01
CA TRP A 288 -11.60 10.27 -18.23
C TRP A 288 -12.21 10.63 -16.86
N LEU A 289 -13.39 11.25 -16.88
CA LEU A 289 -14.07 11.69 -15.66
C LEU A 289 -14.40 10.52 -14.72
N ASN A 290 -14.70 9.34 -15.27
CA ASN A 290 -15.04 8.18 -14.46
C ASN A 290 -13.81 7.45 -13.89
N TYR A 291 -12.82 7.11 -14.72
CA TYR A 291 -11.73 6.21 -14.34
C TYR A 291 -10.47 6.93 -13.87
N PHE A 292 -10.24 8.14 -14.36
CA PHE A 292 -9.01 8.90 -14.09
C PHE A 292 -9.26 10.06 -13.13
N VAL A 293 -10.53 10.40 -12.88
CA VAL A 293 -10.94 11.42 -11.91
C VAL A 293 -11.77 10.76 -10.79
N TYR A 294 -13.03 10.38 -11.04
CA TYR A 294 -13.96 9.95 -9.99
C TYR A 294 -13.51 8.74 -9.17
N GLN A 295 -13.00 7.70 -9.84
CA GLN A 295 -12.66 6.44 -9.17
C GLN A 295 -11.27 6.44 -8.54
N SER A 296 -10.39 7.33 -8.97
CA SER A 296 -8.98 7.39 -8.58
C SER A 296 -8.69 8.52 -7.60
N THR A 297 -9.47 9.61 -7.62
CA THR A 297 -9.23 10.76 -6.74
C THR A 297 -9.55 10.40 -5.29
N PRO A 298 -8.68 10.75 -4.32
CA PRO A 298 -9.00 10.62 -2.91
C PRO A 298 -10.23 11.46 -2.52
N TYR A 299 -11.02 10.96 -1.58
CA TYR A 299 -12.20 11.70 -1.12
C TYR A 299 -11.81 13.07 -0.51
N ASP A 300 -10.74 13.10 0.29
CA ASP A 300 -10.12 14.34 0.79
C ASP A 300 -9.04 14.81 -0.19
N LEU A 301 -9.34 15.91 -0.88
CA LEU A 301 -8.47 16.48 -1.92
C LEU A 301 -7.11 16.97 -1.40
N ASN A 302 -6.99 17.31 -0.11
CA ASN A 302 -5.70 17.70 0.47
C ASN A 302 -4.68 16.54 0.45
N ALA A 303 -5.13 15.30 0.23
CA ALA A 303 -4.26 14.15 0.07
C ALA A 303 -3.41 14.20 -1.23
N ILE A 304 -3.84 14.97 -2.24
CA ILE A 304 -3.18 15.03 -3.55
C ILE A 304 -1.74 15.58 -3.42
N ALA A 305 -1.50 16.55 -2.51
CA ALA A 305 -0.18 17.12 -2.28
C ALA A 305 0.82 16.15 -1.63
N THR A 306 0.35 15.02 -1.13
CA THR A 306 1.12 14.07 -0.32
C THR A 306 1.26 12.69 -0.99
N GLU A 307 0.92 12.54 -2.28
CA GLU A 307 0.97 11.24 -2.96
C GLU A 307 2.39 10.67 -3.12
N GLU A 308 3.42 11.52 -3.31
CA GLU A 308 4.83 11.07 -3.43
C GLU A 308 5.48 10.73 -2.08
N LEU A 309 4.86 11.13 -0.97
CA LEU A 309 5.29 10.83 0.39
C LEU A 309 4.05 10.65 1.24
N ALA A 310 3.33 9.53 1.04
CA ALA A 310 2.10 9.29 1.77
C ALA A 310 2.40 9.24 3.28
N GLU A 311 2.18 10.37 3.95
CA GLU A 311 2.04 10.40 5.40
C GLU A 311 0.84 9.53 5.71
N VAL A 312 1.08 8.52 6.54
CA VAL A 312 0.04 7.55 6.81
C VAL A 312 -1.04 8.23 7.63
N LYS A 313 -2.13 8.67 6.97
CA LYS A 313 -3.24 9.37 7.63
C LYS A 313 -3.70 8.54 8.82
N ARG A 314 -3.43 9.07 10.02
CA ARG A 314 -3.96 8.53 11.27
C ARG A 314 -5.46 8.80 11.26
N PRO A 315 -6.32 7.79 11.46
CA PRO A 315 -7.73 8.09 11.70
C PRO A 315 -7.82 9.03 12.91
N GLU A 316 -8.75 9.98 12.89
CA GLU A 316 -9.12 10.67 14.13
C GLU A 316 -9.67 9.61 15.10
N THR A 317 -8.93 9.33 16.17
CA THR A 317 -9.30 8.29 17.13
C THR A 317 -9.94 8.90 18.36
N ASN A 318 -11.06 8.33 18.81
CA ASN A 318 -11.62 8.60 20.12
C ASN A 318 -11.03 7.66 21.18
N LEU A 319 -10.56 6.48 20.77
CA LEU A 319 -9.97 5.49 21.65
C LEU A 319 -8.78 4.77 20.98
N THR A 320 -7.60 4.98 21.55
CA THR A 320 -6.35 4.32 21.16
C THR A 320 -5.81 3.47 22.32
N VAL A 321 -5.44 2.23 21.99
CA VAL A 321 -4.73 1.31 22.88
C VAL A 321 -3.25 1.30 22.52
N LEU A 322 -2.39 1.34 23.53
CA LEU A 322 -0.94 1.39 23.36
C LEU A 322 -0.30 0.17 23.98
N LYS A 323 0.68 -0.43 23.30
CA LYS A 323 1.58 -1.40 23.92
C LYS A 323 3.02 -0.92 23.81
N PHE A 324 3.77 -0.97 24.91
CA PHE A 324 5.20 -0.65 24.94
C PHE A 324 6.03 -1.91 25.17
N GLY A 325 6.99 -2.15 24.26
CA GLY A 325 7.93 -3.26 24.35
C GLY A 325 8.97 -3.08 25.45
N GLY A 326 9.73 -4.15 25.77
CA GLY A 326 10.69 -4.12 26.88
C GLY A 326 11.81 -3.09 26.72
N SER A 327 12.28 -2.82 25.50
CA SER A 327 13.27 -1.75 25.24
C SER A 327 12.69 -0.36 25.53
N SER A 328 11.42 -0.14 25.22
CA SER A 328 10.64 1.07 25.50
C SER A 328 10.36 1.32 26.98
N VAL A 329 10.66 0.37 27.87
CA VAL A 329 10.52 0.50 29.33
C VAL A 329 11.78 0.05 30.08
N ALA A 330 12.94 0.09 29.43
CA ALA A 330 14.18 -0.47 29.99
C ALA A 330 14.75 0.31 31.18
N ASN A 331 14.48 1.61 31.28
CA ASN A 331 15.02 2.51 32.31
C ASN A 331 14.15 3.77 32.52
N ALA A 332 14.53 4.61 33.49
CA ALA A 332 13.82 5.85 33.81
C ALA A 332 13.69 6.81 32.62
N GLY A 333 14.72 6.93 31.78
CA GLY A 333 14.66 7.78 30.58
C GLY A 333 13.59 7.32 29.60
N GLN A 334 13.45 6.01 29.40
CA GLN A 334 12.41 5.42 28.57
C GLN A 334 11.01 5.62 29.17
N PHE A 335 10.86 5.48 30.49
CA PHE A 335 9.59 5.78 31.17
C PHE A 335 9.13 7.23 30.96
N ARG A 336 10.05 8.21 30.94
CA ARG A 336 9.70 9.61 30.60
C ARG A 336 9.11 9.71 29.20
N LYS A 337 9.78 9.12 28.19
CA LYS A 337 9.28 9.08 26.81
C LYS A 337 7.90 8.44 26.72
N VAL A 338 7.68 7.33 27.41
CA VAL A 338 6.37 6.67 27.48
C VAL A 338 5.30 7.61 28.04
N LYS A 339 5.60 8.35 29.12
CA LYS A 339 4.67 9.33 29.68
C LYS A 339 4.38 10.46 28.70
N ASP A 340 5.39 11.00 28.04
CA ASP A 340 5.22 12.07 27.06
C ASP A 340 4.33 11.59 25.90
N ILE A 341 4.57 10.39 25.37
CA ILE A 341 3.75 9.77 24.33
C ILE A 341 2.31 9.56 24.80
N VAL A 342 2.10 8.92 25.96
CA VAL A 342 0.75 8.61 26.44
C VAL A 342 -0.06 9.87 26.71
N THR A 343 0.59 10.95 27.18
CA THR A 343 -0.11 12.18 27.56
C THR A 343 -0.25 13.19 26.43
N SER A 344 0.45 13.02 25.30
CA SER A 344 0.35 13.92 24.15
C SER A 344 -0.98 13.82 23.39
N ASP A 345 -1.78 12.78 23.64
CA ASP A 345 -3.05 12.54 22.97
C ASP A 345 -4.06 11.95 23.96
N ALA A 346 -5.20 12.61 24.12
CA ALA A 346 -6.24 12.21 25.06
C ALA A 346 -6.94 10.88 24.66
N ALA A 347 -6.88 10.47 23.40
CA ALA A 347 -7.42 9.19 22.94
C ALA A 347 -6.63 7.99 23.48
N ARG A 348 -5.39 8.20 23.94
CA ARG A 348 -4.48 7.16 24.47
C ARG A 348 -4.86 6.74 25.89
N ARG A 349 -5.85 5.86 26.01
CA ARG A 349 -6.52 5.54 27.29
C ARG A 349 -6.03 4.26 27.97
N TYR A 350 -5.69 3.22 27.21
CA TYR A 350 -5.27 1.93 27.78
C TYR A 350 -3.84 1.60 27.36
N VAL A 351 -2.97 1.37 28.35
CA VAL A 351 -1.52 1.19 28.17
C VAL A 351 -1.10 -0.19 28.62
N ILE A 352 -0.53 -0.97 27.73
CA ILE A 352 0.03 -2.30 27.99
C ILE A 352 1.56 -2.16 28.06
N VAL A 353 2.18 -2.73 29.09
CA VAL A 353 3.65 -2.71 29.24
C VAL A 353 4.24 -4.10 29.36
N SER A 354 5.39 -4.32 28.72
CA SER A 354 6.26 -5.47 28.94
C SER A 354 7.14 -5.29 30.19
N ALA A 355 7.86 -6.35 30.60
CA ALA A 355 8.91 -6.19 31.60
C ALA A 355 10.11 -5.37 31.04
N PRO A 356 10.88 -4.67 31.90
CA PRO A 356 12.07 -3.93 31.47
C PRO A 356 13.08 -4.80 30.70
N GLY A 357 13.35 -4.38 29.46
CA GLY A 357 14.35 -4.95 28.58
C GLY A 357 15.78 -4.56 28.96
N ARG A 358 16.74 -4.88 28.09
CA ARG A 358 18.17 -4.55 28.30
C ARG A 358 18.38 -3.04 28.20
N ARG A 359 19.22 -2.48 29.09
CA ARG A 359 19.61 -1.06 29.04
C ARG A 359 20.71 -0.81 28.02
N GLU A 360 21.60 -1.78 27.87
CA GLU A 360 22.76 -1.73 26.98
C GLU A 360 23.19 -3.14 26.55
N LYS A 361 24.16 -3.22 25.63
CA LYS A 361 24.68 -4.48 25.11
C LYS A 361 25.44 -5.23 26.22
N GLY A 362 24.92 -6.38 26.64
CA GLY A 362 25.50 -7.22 27.71
C GLY A 362 24.68 -7.24 29.01
N ASP A 363 23.68 -6.37 29.15
CA ASP A 363 22.74 -6.37 30.27
C ASP A 363 21.71 -7.52 30.14
N THR A 364 21.12 -7.95 31.27
CA THR A 364 20.13 -9.03 31.32
C THR A 364 18.71 -8.46 31.40
N LYS A 365 17.75 -9.04 30.67
CA LYS A 365 16.34 -8.63 30.77
C LYS A 365 15.76 -9.04 32.12
N VAL A 366 14.80 -8.29 32.64
CA VAL A 366 14.12 -8.66 33.91
C VAL A 366 13.46 -10.03 33.82
N THR A 367 12.80 -10.34 32.69
CA THR A 367 12.19 -11.66 32.47
C THR A 367 13.22 -12.79 32.52
N ASP A 368 14.41 -12.61 31.94
CA ASP A 368 15.48 -13.62 31.96
C ASP A 368 16.02 -13.85 33.38
N ILE A 369 16.12 -12.78 34.18
CA ILE A 369 16.48 -12.87 35.62
C ILE A 369 15.43 -13.70 36.37
N LEU A 370 14.14 -13.45 36.12
CA LEU A 370 13.04 -14.17 36.76
C LEU A 370 12.95 -15.64 36.30
N ILE A 371 13.19 -15.95 35.02
CA ILE A 371 13.27 -17.33 34.52
C ILE A 371 14.42 -18.07 35.20
N GLY A 372 15.59 -17.43 35.32
CA GLY A 372 16.76 -18.02 35.98
C GLY A 372 16.64 -18.23 37.50
N SER A 373 15.61 -17.64 38.11
CA SER A 373 15.39 -17.70 39.56
C SER A 373 14.84 -19.05 40.05
N THR A 374 14.26 -19.86 39.16
CA THR A 374 13.67 -21.15 39.52
C THR A 374 14.75 -22.22 39.69
N GLY A 375 14.87 -22.80 40.88
CA GLY A 375 15.73 -23.97 41.12
C GLY A 375 16.39 -24.06 42.50
N SER A 376 16.86 -22.95 43.07
CA SER A 376 17.39 -22.92 44.45
C SER A 376 17.01 -21.64 45.19
N ALA A 377 16.79 -21.74 46.50
CA ALA A 377 16.40 -20.60 47.34
C ALA A 377 17.43 -19.45 47.30
N LYS A 378 18.72 -19.77 47.16
CA LYS A 378 19.80 -18.79 47.02
C LYS A 378 19.68 -18.00 45.71
N LYS A 379 19.56 -18.70 44.58
CA LYS A 379 19.38 -18.07 43.25
C LYS A 379 18.11 -17.22 43.20
N PHE A 380 17.04 -17.69 43.81
CA PHE A 380 15.80 -16.93 43.92
C PHE A 380 16.01 -15.61 44.66
N GLY A 381 16.65 -15.64 45.84
CA GLY A 381 16.95 -14.43 46.61
C GLY A 381 17.83 -13.42 45.85
N GLU A 382 18.87 -13.90 45.19
CA GLU A 382 19.75 -13.07 44.35
C GLU A 382 18.98 -12.41 43.19
N SER A 383 18.12 -13.18 42.51
CA SER A 383 17.30 -12.69 41.39
C SER A 383 16.30 -11.62 41.85
N MET A 384 15.61 -11.85 42.97
CA MET A 384 14.65 -10.89 43.51
C MET A 384 15.32 -9.58 43.96
N GLU A 385 16.54 -9.65 44.51
CA GLU A 385 17.31 -8.46 44.86
C GLU A 385 17.74 -7.66 43.61
N GLN A 386 18.15 -8.34 42.54
CA GLN A 386 18.43 -7.68 41.25
C GLN A 386 17.20 -6.98 40.68
N VAL A 387 16.03 -7.64 40.74
CA VAL A 387 14.75 -7.05 40.31
C VAL A 387 14.40 -5.83 41.17
N ARG A 388 14.53 -5.93 42.50
CA ARG A 388 14.30 -4.82 43.43
C ARG A 388 15.19 -3.62 43.13
N GLN A 389 16.49 -3.85 42.89
CA GLN A 389 17.43 -2.79 42.53
C GLN A 389 17.07 -2.14 41.19
N ARG A 390 16.68 -2.96 40.20
CA ARG A 390 16.32 -2.48 38.86
C ARG A 390 15.11 -1.54 38.88
N PHE A 391 14.02 -1.94 39.55
CA PHE A 391 12.86 -1.08 39.72
C PHE A 391 13.14 0.08 40.67
N GLY A 392 13.91 -0.14 41.75
CA GLY A 392 14.30 0.90 42.70
C GLY A 392 15.05 2.05 42.05
N GLN A 393 15.93 1.77 41.08
CA GLN A 393 16.60 2.80 40.28
C GLN A 393 15.61 3.65 39.47
N ILE A 394 14.63 3.01 38.82
CA ILE A 394 13.59 3.70 38.02
C ILE A 394 12.75 4.59 38.94
N ILE A 395 12.25 4.02 40.04
CA ILE A 395 11.40 4.69 41.03
C ILE A 395 12.11 5.90 41.64
N HIS A 396 13.36 5.73 42.07
CA HIS A 396 14.13 6.83 42.66
C HIS A 396 14.43 7.94 41.65
N THR A 397 14.81 7.60 40.42
CA THR A 397 15.17 8.58 39.37
C THR A 397 13.97 9.39 38.89
N LEU A 398 12.76 8.84 38.99
CA LEU A 398 11.50 9.46 38.57
C LEU A 398 10.67 10.01 39.72
N ASP A 399 11.17 9.90 40.96
CA ASP A 399 10.49 10.33 42.19
C ASP A 399 9.07 9.76 42.32
N ILE A 400 8.94 8.45 42.19
CA ILE A 400 7.64 7.75 42.25
C ILE A 400 7.39 7.27 43.68
N ASP A 401 6.23 7.60 44.24
CA ASP A 401 5.76 7.03 45.51
C ASP A 401 5.28 5.58 45.33
N PHE A 402 6.22 4.63 45.44
CA PHE A 402 5.95 3.19 45.30
C PHE A 402 6.87 2.34 46.17
N ASP A 403 6.28 1.49 47.03
CA ASP A 403 7.03 0.55 47.88
C ASP A 403 7.40 -0.74 47.11
N ILE A 404 8.48 -0.66 46.33
CA ILE A 404 9.03 -1.83 45.63
C ILE A 404 9.52 -2.92 46.59
N ARG A 405 9.94 -2.56 47.81
CA ARG A 405 10.46 -3.52 48.77
C ARG A 405 9.34 -4.42 49.29
N GLY A 406 8.22 -3.82 49.71
CA GLY A 406 7.04 -4.55 50.16
C GLY A 406 6.50 -5.50 49.09
N GLU A 407 6.41 -5.05 47.83
CA GLU A 407 5.95 -5.87 46.70
C GLU A 407 6.87 -7.09 46.44
N VAL A 408 8.19 -6.88 46.43
CA VAL A 408 9.18 -7.97 46.27
C VAL A 408 9.13 -8.95 47.45
N GLU A 409 8.93 -8.47 48.66
CA GLU A 409 8.76 -9.30 49.86
C GLU A 409 7.48 -10.14 49.80
N GLU A 410 6.38 -9.58 49.30
CA GLU A 410 5.13 -10.33 49.08
C GLU A 410 5.27 -11.41 47.99
N ILE A 411 5.86 -11.06 46.85
CA ILE A 411 6.15 -12.02 45.77
C ILE A 411 6.99 -13.19 46.32
N SER A 412 8.02 -12.86 47.11
CA SER A 412 8.88 -13.86 47.74
C SER A 412 8.13 -14.74 48.73
N ARG A 413 7.19 -14.17 49.51
CA ARG A 413 6.35 -14.91 50.45
C ARG A 413 5.45 -15.91 49.74
N LYS A 414 4.71 -15.47 48.72
CA LYS A 414 3.80 -16.32 47.92
C LYS A 414 4.51 -17.48 47.24
N TYR A 415 5.73 -17.27 46.77
CA TYR A 415 6.55 -18.33 46.17
C TYR A 415 7.03 -19.34 47.21
N ARG A 416 7.56 -18.86 48.35
CA ARG A 416 8.07 -19.75 49.42
C ARG A 416 6.99 -20.57 50.11
N SER A 417 5.77 -20.06 50.20
CA SER A 417 4.63 -20.80 50.76
C SER A 417 4.08 -21.88 49.83
N GLY A 418 4.60 -21.99 48.59
CA GLY A 418 4.12 -22.94 47.59
C GLY A 418 2.80 -22.53 46.92
N SER A 419 2.25 -21.37 47.26
CA SER A 419 1.00 -20.84 46.70
C SER A 419 1.17 -20.28 45.28
N ALA A 420 2.41 -20.12 44.83
CA ALA A 420 2.74 -19.58 43.51
C ALA A 420 3.80 -20.44 42.80
N GLY A 421 3.54 -20.77 41.53
CA GLY A 421 4.44 -21.55 40.68
C GLY A 421 5.50 -20.70 39.94
N GLY A 422 6.32 -21.36 39.11
CA GLY A 422 7.33 -20.68 38.31
C GLY A 422 6.77 -19.63 37.34
N LEU A 423 5.63 -19.91 36.69
CA LEU A 423 4.98 -18.96 35.77
C LEU A 423 4.50 -17.69 36.47
N TYR A 424 4.05 -17.80 37.72
CA TYR A 424 3.76 -16.62 38.54
C TYR A 424 5.00 -15.74 38.69
N ILE A 425 6.16 -16.32 39.02
CA ILE A 425 7.41 -15.56 39.17
C ILE A 425 7.81 -14.86 37.87
N VAL A 426 7.75 -15.57 36.74
CA VAL A 426 8.10 -14.99 35.43
C VAL A 426 7.20 -13.80 35.09
N SER A 427 5.89 -13.90 35.37
CA SER A 427 4.92 -12.82 35.12
C SER A 427 5.16 -11.54 35.95
N ARG A 428 5.95 -11.60 37.02
CA ARG A 428 6.13 -10.46 37.92
C ARG A 428 6.91 -9.32 37.30
N GLY A 429 7.68 -9.55 36.24
CA GLY A 429 8.37 -8.50 35.50
C GLY A 429 7.38 -7.48 34.92
N GLU A 430 6.37 -7.97 34.19
CA GLU A 430 5.30 -7.18 33.61
C GLU A 430 4.40 -6.57 34.68
N TYR A 431 4.01 -7.36 35.69
CA TYR A 431 3.17 -6.90 36.81
C TYR A 431 3.80 -5.68 37.53
N LEU A 432 5.07 -5.79 37.94
CA LEU A 432 5.77 -4.70 38.64
C LEU A 432 5.95 -3.48 37.73
N CYS A 433 6.24 -3.70 36.45
CA CYS A 433 6.37 -2.61 35.49
C CYS A 433 5.06 -1.84 35.32
N ALA A 434 3.94 -2.56 35.18
CA ALA A 434 2.61 -1.96 35.07
C ALA A 434 2.22 -1.21 36.35
N ARG A 435 2.51 -1.76 37.54
CA ARG A 435 2.25 -1.10 38.83
C ARG A 435 3.00 0.24 38.97
N VAL A 436 4.30 0.23 38.66
CA VAL A 436 5.15 1.44 38.70
C VAL A 436 4.71 2.45 37.63
N MET A 437 4.44 2.00 36.41
CA MET A 437 3.98 2.87 35.32
C MET A 437 2.60 3.48 35.61
N ALA A 438 1.66 2.72 36.17
CA ALA A 438 0.34 3.22 36.59
C ALA A 438 0.48 4.38 37.57
N LYS A 439 1.33 4.22 38.59
CA LYS A 439 1.63 5.30 39.55
C LYS A 439 2.29 6.51 38.89
N TYR A 440 3.21 6.29 37.96
CA TYR A 440 3.91 7.38 37.28
C TYR A 440 3.02 8.20 36.33
N LEU A 441 2.08 7.53 35.66
CA LEU A 441 1.09 8.15 34.77
C LEU A 441 -0.10 8.75 35.54
N GLY A 442 -0.38 8.26 36.75
CA GLY A 442 -1.61 8.56 37.49
C GLY A 442 -2.83 7.84 36.94
N TYR A 443 -2.63 6.66 36.34
CA TYR A 443 -3.69 5.84 35.74
C TYR A 443 -4.04 4.66 36.67
N ASP A 444 -5.22 4.05 36.47
CA ASP A 444 -5.60 2.87 37.22
C ASP A 444 -4.72 1.67 36.85
N PHE A 445 -4.37 0.85 37.83
CA PHE A 445 -3.72 -0.44 37.57
C PHE A 445 -4.79 -1.53 37.47
N VAL A 446 -4.78 -2.29 36.38
CA VAL A 446 -5.68 -3.44 36.17
C VAL A 446 -4.84 -4.67 35.85
N ASP A 447 -4.92 -5.71 36.66
CA ASP A 447 -4.09 -6.92 36.51
C ASP A 447 -4.65 -7.81 35.39
N SER A 448 -3.78 -8.31 34.50
CA SER A 448 -4.18 -9.22 33.43
C SER A 448 -4.69 -10.57 33.92
N ALA A 449 -4.39 -10.96 35.16
CA ALA A 449 -5.03 -12.12 35.79
C ALA A 449 -6.56 -11.98 35.91
N ASP A 450 -7.07 -10.75 36.03
CA ASP A 450 -8.50 -10.46 36.12
C ASP A 450 -9.15 -10.33 34.72
N LEU A 451 -8.33 -10.13 33.68
CA LEU A 451 -8.78 -9.87 32.31
C LEU A 451 -8.70 -11.08 31.39
N ILE A 452 -7.58 -11.81 31.41
CA ILE A 452 -7.23 -12.84 30.44
C ILE A 452 -7.42 -14.22 31.05
N VAL A 453 -8.25 -15.04 30.41
CA VAL A 453 -8.64 -16.36 30.90
C VAL A 453 -8.10 -17.47 30.01
N PHE A 454 -7.43 -18.45 30.61
CA PHE A 454 -7.00 -19.67 29.94
C PHE A 454 -7.88 -20.87 30.35
N GLY A 455 -8.17 -21.74 29.38
CA GLY A 455 -8.73 -23.06 29.64
C GLY A 455 -7.67 -24.01 30.19
N TYR A 456 -8.10 -25.07 30.89
CA TYR A 456 -7.18 -26.06 31.49
C TYR A 456 -6.38 -26.87 30.45
N ASP A 457 -6.72 -26.77 29.16
CA ASP A 457 -5.91 -27.28 28.05
C ASP A 457 -4.73 -26.35 27.68
N GLY A 458 -4.59 -25.24 28.39
CA GLY A 458 -3.55 -24.23 28.21
C GLY A 458 -3.84 -23.22 27.10
N LYS A 459 -5.01 -23.28 26.46
CA LYS A 459 -5.40 -22.35 25.39
C LYS A 459 -6.15 -21.14 25.95
N LEU A 460 -6.09 -20.03 25.22
CA LEU A 460 -6.81 -18.82 25.55
C LEU A 460 -8.33 -19.05 25.38
N ASN A 461 -9.11 -18.75 26.41
CA ASN A 461 -10.56 -18.64 26.31
C ASN A 461 -10.91 -17.22 25.83
N GLU A 462 -10.98 -17.05 24.51
CA GLU A 462 -11.15 -15.74 23.88
C GLU A 462 -12.48 -15.08 24.23
N GLU A 463 -13.57 -15.85 24.30
CA GLU A 463 -14.91 -15.33 24.58
C GLU A 463 -14.99 -14.73 25.99
N GLU A 464 -14.58 -15.50 27.00
CA GLU A 464 -14.58 -15.05 28.38
C GLU A 464 -13.57 -13.91 28.61
N THR A 465 -12.39 -13.98 27.97
CA THR A 465 -11.40 -12.91 28.02
C THR A 465 -11.97 -11.60 27.48
N ARG A 466 -12.60 -11.61 26.30
CA ARG A 466 -13.20 -10.41 25.70
C ARG A 466 -14.28 -9.82 26.60
N LYS A 467 -15.14 -10.67 27.18
CA LYS A 467 -16.18 -10.26 28.12
C LYS A 467 -15.59 -9.57 29.35
N ARG A 468 -14.62 -10.19 30.02
CA ARG A 468 -13.99 -9.63 31.23
C ARG A 468 -13.27 -8.33 30.96
N ILE A 469 -12.55 -8.23 29.85
CA ILE A 469 -11.90 -6.98 29.44
C ILE A 469 -12.94 -5.86 29.31
N ARG A 470 -14.01 -6.10 28.56
CA ARG A 470 -15.06 -5.11 28.33
C ARG A 470 -15.73 -4.66 29.63
N GLU A 471 -16.14 -5.60 30.48
CA GLU A 471 -16.83 -5.30 31.74
C GLU A 471 -15.93 -4.60 32.77
N THR A 472 -14.63 -4.95 32.80
CA THR A 472 -13.68 -4.37 33.75
C THR A 472 -13.23 -3.00 33.29
N LEU A 473 -12.74 -2.87 32.05
CA LEU A 473 -12.20 -1.61 31.55
C LEU A 473 -13.27 -0.52 31.34
N ALA A 474 -14.55 -0.88 31.21
CA ALA A 474 -15.65 0.09 31.22
C ALA A 474 -15.74 0.91 32.53
N LYS A 475 -15.15 0.40 33.63
CA LYS A 475 -15.13 1.09 34.95
C LYS A 475 -13.93 2.03 35.10
N HIS A 476 -13.01 2.03 34.15
CA HIS A 476 -11.75 2.77 34.22
C HIS A 476 -11.65 3.73 33.04
N GLU A 477 -11.52 5.03 33.32
CA GLU A 477 -11.31 6.01 32.25
C GLU A 477 -10.00 5.73 31.53
N ARG A 478 -8.93 5.46 32.29
CA ARG A 478 -7.58 5.17 31.78
C ARG A 478 -6.92 4.11 32.66
N ALA A 479 -6.22 3.16 32.04
CA ALA A 479 -5.62 2.05 32.79
C ALA A 479 -4.26 1.62 32.22
N VAL A 480 -3.39 1.13 33.10
CA VAL A 480 -2.17 0.39 32.76
C VAL A 480 -2.35 -1.08 33.09
N ILE A 481 -2.05 -1.92 32.10
CA ILE A 481 -2.29 -3.35 32.09
C ILE A 481 -0.96 -4.08 31.87
N PRO A 482 -0.60 -5.09 32.68
CA PRO A 482 0.61 -5.86 32.45
C PRO A 482 0.43 -6.79 31.25
N GLY A 483 1.40 -6.86 30.33
CA GLY A 483 1.32 -7.84 29.24
C GLY A 483 1.63 -9.28 29.67
N PHE A 484 1.73 -10.18 28.70
CA PHE A 484 2.39 -11.51 28.80
C PHE A 484 1.67 -12.64 29.56
N TYR A 485 0.72 -12.34 30.45
CA TYR A 485 0.06 -13.38 31.24
C TYR A 485 -1.43 -13.14 31.46
N GLY A 486 -2.11 -14.19 31.93
CA GLY A 486 -3.47 -14.18 32.46
C GLY A 486 -3.59 -15.23 33.56
N ALA A 487 -4.79 -15.76 33.77
CA ALA A 487 -5.03 -16.82 34.74
C ALA A 487 -5.97 -17.90 34.19
N TYR A 488 -5.90 -19.09 34.77
CA TYR A 488 -6.99 -20.06 34.66
C TYR A 488 -8.20 -19.57 35.48
N GLU A 489 -9.37 -20.19 35.29
CA GLU A 489 -10.58 -19.85 36.06
C GLU A 489 -10.41 -19.97 37.58
N ASN A 490 -9.48 -20.81 38.04
CA ASN A 490 -9.15 -20.98 39.45
C ASN A 490 -8.15 -19.93 40.00
N GLY A 491 -7.75 -18.95 39.19
CA GLY A 491 -6.83 -17.86 39.56
C GLY A 491 -5.34 -18.21 39.46
N VAL A 492 -4.97 -19.43 39.03
CA VAL A 492 -3.57 -19.79 38.82
C VAL A 492 -3.03 -19.09 37.57
N ILE A 493 -1.88 -18.42 37.70
CA ILE A 493 -1.26 -17.67 36.59
C ILE A 493 -0.81 -18.59 35.46
N GLN A 494 -1.10 -18.16 34.24
CA GLN A 494 -0.66 -18.77 32.99
C GLN A 494 -0.04 -17.70 32.07
N THR A 495 1.05 -18.04 31.39
CA THR A 495 1.74 -17.11 30.47
C THR A 495 1.52 -17.50 29.01
N PHE A 496 1.53 -16.52 28.11
CA PHE A 496 1.58 -16.81 26.68
C PHE A 496 2.91 -17.46 26.29
N SER A 497 2.89 -18.29 25.24
CA SER A 497 4.08 -18.99 24.75
C SER A 497 5.04 -18.07 23.99
N ARG A 498 4.53 -17.08 23.26
CA ARG A 498 5.27 -16.06 22.49
C ARG A 498 4.46 -14.78 22.34
N GLY A 499 5.15 -13.63 22.17
CA GLY A 499 4.51 -12.34 21.83
C GLY A 499 3.45 -11.88 22.83
N GLY A 500 3.52 -12.32 24.08
CA GLY A 500 2.39 -12.25 25.01
C GLY A 500 1.93 -10.82 25.32
N SER A 501 2.83 -9.83 25.37
CA SER A 501 2.44 -8.42 25.54
C SER A 501 1.74 -7.87 24.30
N ASP A 502 2.19 -8.25 23.10
CA ASP A 502 1.57 -7.83 21.83
C ASP A 502 0.15 -8.41 21.70
N ILE A 503 -0.01 -9.70 22.05
CA ILE A 503 -1.32 -10.38 22.12
C ILE A 503 -2.23 -9.68 23.15
N THR A 504 -1.70 -9.33 24.32
CA THR A 504 -2.47 -8.62 25.36
C THR A 504 -2.99 -7.28 24.82
N GLY A 505 -2.14 -6.49 24.15
CA GLY A 505 -2.55 -5.24 23.52
C GLY A 505 -3.63 -5.43 22.47
N ALA A 506 -3.50 -6.44 21.61
CA ALA A 506 -4.49 -6.74 20.59
C ALA A 506 -5.83 -7.23 21.17
N LEU A 507 -5.82 -8.06 22.23
CA LEU A 507 -7.03 -8.50 22.93
C LEU A 507 -7.76 -7.33 23.60
N VAL A 508 -7.00 -6.43 24.23
CA VAL A 508 -7.57 -5.22 24.84
C VAL A 508 -8.20 -4.34 23.76
N ALA A 509 -7.47 -4.04 22.68
CA ALA A 509 -7.97 -3.26 21.55
C ALA A 509 -9.23 -3.87 20.92
N GLU A 510 -9.26 -5.19 20.72
CA GLU A 510 -10.43 -5.90 20.20
C GLU A 510 -11.64 -5.77 21.13
N ALA A 511 -11.46 -6.00 22.43
CA ALA A 511 -12.56 -6.06 23.39
C ALA A 511 -13.20 -4.70 23.71
N VAL A 512 -12.40 -3.63 23.67
CA VAL A 512 -12.87 -2.25 23.87
C VAL A 512 -13.26 -1.56 22.57
N GLU A 513 -13.16 -2.25 21.43
CA GLU A 513 -13.49 -1.74 20.10
C GLU A 513 -12.72 -0.44 19.79
N ALA A 514 -11.41 -0.46 20.02
CA ALA A 514 -10.54 0.69 19.81
C ALA A 514 -10.48 1.11 18.33
N ASP A 515 -10.34 2.41 18.08
CA ASP A 515 -10.17 2.93 16.72
C ASP A 515 -8.77 2.63 16.17
N LEU A 516 -7.79 2.49 17.07
CA LEU A 516 -6.38 2.24 16.73
C LEU A 516 -5.66 1.45 17.83
N TYR A 517 -4.80 0.53 17.41
CA TYR A 517 -3.81 -0.11 18.27
C TYR A 517 -2.40 0.35 17.92
N GLU A 518 -1.75 1.12 18.80
CA GLU A 518 -0.33 1.48 18.64
C GLU A 518 0.58 0.46 19.34
N ASN A 519 1.51 -0.14 18.59
CA ASN A 519 2.57 -0.99 19.11
C ASN A 519 3.91 -0.24 19.07
N TRP A 520 4.34 0.21 20.23
CA TRP A 520 5.54 1.01 20.44
C TRP A 520 6.75 0.12 20.71
N THR A 521 7.72 0.20 19.81
CA THR A 521 8.95 -0.60 19.75
C THR A 521 10.19 0.31 19.78
N ASP A 522 11.35 -0.22 19.39
CA ASP A 522 12.61 0.51 19.17
C ASP A 522 12.94 0.73 17.69
N VAL A 523 12.03 0.40 16.76
CA VAL A 523 12.16 0.63 15.31
C VAL A 523 11.00 1.48 14.79
N SER A 524 11.28 2.35 13.81
CA SER A 524 10.31 3.27 13.19
C SER A 524 9.50 2.59 12.08
N GLY A 525 8.81 1.51 12.44
CA GLY A 525 7.97 0.71 11.53
C GLY A 525 8.57 -0.64 11.12
N LEU A 526 7.93 -1.26 10.15
CA LEU A 526 8.37 -2.46 9.46
C LEU A 526 9.31 -2.07 8.33
N LEU A 527 10.41 -2.80 8.21
CA LEU A 527 11.41 -2.59 7.17
C LEU A 527 11.14 -3.52 6.00
N MET A 528 11.34 -3.01 4.78
CA MET A 528 11.16 -3.75 3.52
C MET A 528 12.12 -4.94 3.40
N ALA A 529 13.26 -4.91 4.09
CA ALA A 529 14.20 -6.03 4.19
C ALA A 529 14.86 -6.05 5.58
N ASP A 530 15.49 -7.18 5.93
CA ASP A 530 16.23 -7.32 7.19
C ASP A 530 17.42 -6.33 7.25
N PRO A 531 17.50 -5.44 8.26
CA PRO A 531 18.60 -4.48 8.39
C PRO A 531 19.97 -5.12 8.65
N GLY A 532 20.02 -6.41 9.02
CA GLY A 532 21.24 -7.21 9.09
C GLY A 532 21.76 -7.65 7.71
N VAL A 533 20.90 -7.71 6.69
CA VAL A 533 21.22 -8.13 5.32
C VAL A 533 21.38 -6.95 4.37
N VAL A 534 20.47 -5.96 4.48
CA VAL A 534 20.43 -4.72 3.72
C VAL A 534 20.71 -3.55 4.67
N LYS A 535 21.64 -2.66 4.34
CA LYS A 535 21.89 -1.48 5.16
C LYS A 535 20.85 -0.41 4.88
N HIS A 536 20.29 0.18 5.94
CA HIS A 536 19.27 1.24 5.87
C HIS A 536 18.09 0.91 4.93
N PRO A 537 17.41 -0.23 5.13
CA PRO A 537 16.28 -0.60 4.29
C PRO A 537 15.14 0.42 4.43
N LEU A 538 14.39 0.62 3.34
CA LEU A 538 13.19 1.47 3.35
C LEU A 538 12.19 0.96 4.39
N SER A 539 11.52 1.90 5.06
CA SER A 539 10.35 1.59 5.88
C SER A 539 9.13 1.40 4.99
N VAL A 540 8.23 0.52 5.38
CA VAL A 540 6.98 0.25 4.69
C VAL A 540 5.91 1.15 5.34
N PRO A 541 5.37 2.18 4.68
CA PRO A 541 4.42 3.09 5.33
C PRO A 541 3.11 2.37 5.67
N VAL A 542 2.62 1.53 4.76
CA VAL A 542 1.35 0.83 4.88
C VAL A 542 1.47 -0.59 4.40
N ILE A 543 0.92 -1.53 5.18
CA ILE A 543 0.86 -2.94 4.84
C ILE A 543 -0.51 -3.51 5.20
N THR A 544 -1.04 -4.43 4.40
CA THR A 544 -2.24 -5.16 4.81
C THR A 544 -1.92 -6.31 5.76
N TYR A 545 -2.92 -6.77 6.51
CA TYR A 545 -2.77 -8.01 7.30
C TYR A 545 -2.37 -9.23 6.46
N LYS A 546 -2.80 -9.29 5.19
CA LYS A 546 -2.43 -10.37 4.27
C LYS A 546 -0.94 -10.29 3.91
N GLU A 547 -0.45 -9.11 3.55
CA GLU A 547 0.97 -8.88 3.23
C GLU A 547 1.87 -9.15 4.45
N LEU A 548 1.48 -8.67 5.64
CA LEU A 548 2.23 -8.93 6.88
C LEU A 548 2.34 -10.42 7.16
N ARG A 549 1.27 -11.18 6.95
CA ARG A 549 1.25 -12.64 7.12
C ARG A 549 2.24 -13.33 6.19
N GLU A 550 2.22 -12.98 4.91
CA GLU A 550 3.15 -13.56 3.92
C GLU A 550 4.61 -13.23 4.26
N LEU A 551 4.91 -11.99 4.70
CA LEU A 551 6.25 -11.62 5.14
C LEU A 551 6.69 -12.42 6.38
N SER A 552 5.80 -12.59 7.36
CA SER A 552 6.08 -13.40 8.55
C SER A 552 6.36 -14.87 8.19
N MET A 553 5.57 -15.43 7.26
CA MET A 553 5.80 -16.78 6.73
C MET A 553 7.13 -16.90 5.97
N ALA A 554 7.55 -15.84 5.27
CA ALA A 554 8.84 -15.71 4.59
C ALA A 554 10.03 -15.44 5.55
N GLY A 555 9.80 -15.37 6.85
CA GLY A 555 10.84 -15.26 7.87
C GLY A 555 11.05 -13.88 8.49
N ALA A 556 10.20 -12.89 8.19
CA ALA A 556 10.30 -11.57 8.81
C ALA A 556 9.98 -11.66 10.32
N GLN A 557 10.84 -11.06 11.16
CA GLN A 557 10.83 -11.29 12.62
C GLN A 557 10.08 -10.23 13.45
N VAL A 558 9.54 -9.16 12.85
CA VAL A 558 9.13 -7.98 13.63
C VAL A 558 7.80 -8.15 14.35
N LEU A 559 6.76 -8.68 13.68
CA LEU A 559 5.44 -8.91 14.27
C LEU A 559 4.84 -10.21 13.75
N HIS A 560 4.47 -11.11 14.66
CA HIS A 560 3.95 -12.43 14.30
C HIS A 560 2.44 -12.34 14.04
N GLU A 561 1.92 -13.06 13.03
CA GLU A 561 0.50 -13.04 12.66
C GLU A 561 -0.42 -13.25 13.87
N ASP A 562 -0.12 -14.26 14.69
CA ASP A 562 -0.91 -14.59 15.89
C ASP A 562 -1.08 -13.42 16.86
N THR A 563 -0.13 -12.47 16.89
CA THR A 563 -0.19 -11.31 17.79
C THR A 563 -1.22 -10.27 17.36
N VAL A 564 -1.53 -10.19 16.07
CA VAL A 564 -2.50 -9.23 15.51
C VAL A 564 -3.82 -9.89 15.13
N ALA A 565 -3.94 -11.20 15.28
CA ALA A 565 -5.17 -11.93 14.98
C ALA A 565 -6.44 -11.34 15.65
N PRO A 566 -6.42 -10.91 16.92
CA PRO A 566 -7.59 -10.29 17.57
C PRO A 566 -8.10 -9.05 16.84
N VAL A 567 -7.22 -8.08 16.57
CA VAL A 567 -7.57 -6.82 15.91
C VAL A 567 -7.90 -7.01 14.42
N ARG A 568 -7.25 -7.97 13.74
CA ARG A 568 -7.55 -8.34 12.35
C ARG A 568 -8.99 -8.80 12.17
N ARG A 569 -9.53 -9.59 13.11
CA ARG A 569 -10.89 -10.17 12.99
C ARG A 569 -11.98 -9.13 12.81
N ILE A 570 -11.82 -7.98 13.46
CA ILE A 570 -12.79 -6.89 13.44
C ILE A 570 -12.28 -5.65 12.67
N GLY A 571 -11.11 -5.75 12.03
CA GLY A 571 -10.57 -4.71 11.16
C GLY A 571 -9.98 -3.50 11.85
N ILE A 572 -9.61 -3.58 13.14
CA ILE A 572 -8.93 -2.47 13.83
C ILE A 572 -7.53 -2.30 13.21
N PRO A 573 -7.11 -1.09 12.81
CA PRO A 573 -5.76 -0.85 12.31
C PRO A 573 -4.71 -0.89 13.43
N VAL A 574 -3.47 -1.26 13.08
CA VAL A 574 -2.31 -1.25 14.01
C VAL A 574 -1.25 -0.30 13.51
N ASN A 575 -0.67 0.54 14.38
CA ASN A 575 0.49 1.37 14.05
C ASN A 575 1.75 0.86 14.77
N ILE A 576 2.78 0.47 14.01
CA ILE A 576 4.09 0.11 14.56
C ILE A 576 4.96 1.36 14.67
N ARG A 577 5.27 1.76 15.91
CA ARG A 577 5.89 3.04 16.24
C ARG A 577 7.22 2.88 16.97
N ASN A 578 8.03 3.93 16.98
CA ASN A 578 9.30 3.96 17.70
C ASN A 578 9.24 4.86 18.94
N THR A 579 9.51 4.29 20.10
CA THR A 579 9.52 5.04 21.38
C THR A 579 10.65 6.08 21.42
N ASN A 580 11.73 5.85 20.67
CA ASN A 580 12.87 6.76 20.59
C ASN A 580 12.75 7.82 19.51
N ASP A 581 11.77 7.68 18.63
CA ASP A 581 11.50 8.57 17.50
C ASP A 581 9.97 8.70 17.31
N PRO A 582 9.27 9.37 18.25
CA PRO A 582 7.80 9.35 18.29
C PRO A 582 7.13 10.12 17.16
N GLU A 583 7.84 11.02 16.51
CA GLU A 583 7.32 11.80 15.38
C GLU A 583 7.30 10.98 14.09
N ALA A 584 8.17 9.96 13.96
CA ALA A 584 8.15 9.10 12.78
C ALA A 584 6.80 8.38 12.62
N PRO A 585 6.20 8.38 11.42
CA PRO A 585 4.85 7.87 11.19
C PRO A 585 4.72 6.38 11.50
N GLY A 586 5.81 5.63 11.33
CA GLY A 586 5.87 4.19 11.54
C GLY A 586 5.29 3.42 10.37
N THR A 587 4.69 2.26 10.66
CA THR A 587 3.97 1.45 9.67
C THR A 587 2.55 1.21 10.13
N MET A 588 1.57 1.54 9.29
CA MET A 588 0.18 1.13 9.51
C MET A 588 -0.10 -0.23 8.90
N ILE A 589 -0.65 -1.11 9.73
CA ILE A 589 -1.19 -2.40 9.33
C ILE A 589 -2.71 -2.27 9.26
N VAL A 590 -3.27 -2.51 8.07
CA VAL A 590 -4.69 -2.25 7.78
C VAL A 590 -5.39 -3.47 7.18
N PRO A 591 -6.73 -3.59 7.29
CA PRO A 591 -7.49 -4.67 6.66
C PRO A 591 -7.53 -4.56 5.13
N SER A 592 -7.70 -3.35 4.61
CA SER A 592 -7.56 -3.01 3.20
C SER A 592 -6.69 -1.78 3.08
N ALA A 593 -5.87 -1.75 2.03
CA ALA A 593 -5.04 -0.61 1.70
C ALA A 593 -5.43 0.04 0.37
N ASP A 594 -6.68 -0.16 -0.07
CA ASP A 594 -7.23 0.43 -1.30
C ASP A 594 -7.23 1.96 -1.29
N HIS A 595 -7.17 2.57 -0.10
CA HIS A 595 -7.13 4.03 0.11
C HIS A 595 -5.71 4.58 0.30
N TYR A 596 -4.68 3.73 0.23
CA TYR A 596 -3.29 4.15 0.37
C TYR A 596 -2.56 3.96 -0.97
N PRO A 597 -1.88 4.99 -1.49
CA PRO A 597 -1.14 4.87 -2.74
C PRO A 597 -0.09 3.76 -2.61
N ALA A 598 0.00 2.91 -3.63
CA ALA A 598 1.02 1.87 -3.69
C ALA A 598 2.34 2.48 -4.15
N VAL A 599 3.07 3.10 -3.23
CA VAL A 599 4.38 3.74 -3.51
C VAL A 599 5.47 2.72 -3.83
N LEU A 600 5.30 1.47 -3.35
CA LEU A 600 6.25 0.39 -3.57
C LEU A 600 5.59 -0.77 -4.34
N ASP A 601 6.25 -1.26 -5.39
CA ASP A 601 5.85 -2.46 -6.13
C ASP A 601 5.80 -3.72 -5.23
N ILE A 602 6.72 -3.78 -4.27
CA ILE A 602 6.79 -4.84 -3.27
C ILE A 602 6.82 -4.24 -1.87
N SER A 603 6.06 -4.84 -0.96
CA SER A 603 5.97 -4.44 0.45
C SER A 603 7.17 -4.97 1.24
N GLY A 604 7.81 -6.05 0.77
CA GLY A 604 9.05 -6.49 1.37
C GLY A 604 9.65 -7.75 0.76
N VAL A 605 10.90 -8.01 1.13
CA VAL A 605 11.66 -9.21 0.81
C VAL A 605 12.30 -9.76 2.08
N SER A 606 12.02 -11.02 2.38
CA SER A 606 12.57 -11.72 3.54
C SER A 606 13.00 -13.12 3.15
N GLY A 607 13.96 -13.69 3.88
CA GLY A 607 14.35 -15.08 3.68
C GLY A 607 14.74 -15.81 4.94
N LYS A 608 14.70 -17.13 4.87
CA LYS A 608 15.06 -18.03 5.96
C LYS A 608 15.81 -19.26 5.43
N LYS A 609 16.84 -19.65 6.17
CA LYS A 609 17.66 -20.85 5.92
C LYS A 609 17.07 -22.09 6.61
N GLY A 610 17.61 -23.26 6.30
CA GLY A 610 17.31 -24.53 6.95
C GLY A 610 16.15 -25.28 6.31
N TYR A 611 16.07 -25.25 4.98
CA TYR A 611 15.09 -26.00 4.21
C TYR A 611 15.76 -27.10 3.39
N ALA A 612 14.98 -28.14 3.09
CA ALA A 612 15.38 -29.23 2.22
C ALA A 612 14.22 -29.59 1.26
N ALA A 613 14.55 -30.16 0.11
CA ALA A 613 13.61 -30.72 -0.86
C ALA A 613 13.72 -32.25 -0.87
N LEU A 614 12.58 -32.93 -0.80
CA LEU A 614 12.46 -34.35 -1.10
C LEU A 614 12.04 -34.46 -2.57
N LEU A 615 12.99 -34.86 -3.42
CA LEU A 615 12.80 -35.01 -4.87
C LEU A 615 12.51 -36.47 -5.17
N ILE A 616 11.38 -36.74 -5.83
CA ILE A 616 10.90 -38.09 -6.11
C ILE A 616 10.60 -38.18 -7.60
N ASP A 617 11.29 -39.08 -8.29
CA ASP A 617 11.19 -39.24 -9.75
C ASP A 617 10.68 -40.64 -10.14
N LYS A 618 9.56 -40.67 -10.89
CA LYS A 618 8.99 -41.87 -11.52
C LYS A 618 7.99 -41.46 -12.60
N GLU A 619 8.00 -42.20 -13.72
CA GLU A 619 7.02 -42.01 -14.79
C GLU A 619 5.57 -41.93 -14.26
N LYS A 620 4.84 -40.87 -14.61
CA LYS A 620 3.45 -40.58 -14.22
C LYS A 620 3.20 -40.38 -12.72
N LEU A 621 4.24 -40.23 -11.88
CA LEU A 621 4.09 -40.07 -10.43
C LEU A 621 3.24 -38.85 -10.05
N GLY A 622 3.41 -37.71 -10.74
CA GLY A 622 2.66 -36.50 -10.41
C GLY A 622 1.15 -36.64 -10.62
N MET A 623 0.76 -37.57 -11.49
CA MET A 623 -0.63 -37.92 -11.82
C MET A 623 -1.17 -39.10 -11.00
N ASP A 624 -0.35 -39.72 -10.13
CA ASP A 624 -0.74 -40.88 -9.34
C ASP A 624 -1.48 -40.46 -8.04
N PRO A 625 -2.80 -40.65 -7.96
CA PRO A 625 -3.56 -40.28 -6.77
C PRO A 625 -3.24 -41.18 -5.56
N ALA A 626 -2.80 -42.42 -5.77
CA ALA A 626 -2.45 -43.34 -4.70
C ALA A 626 -1.18 -42.87 -3.99
N PHE A 627 -0.18 -42.44 -4.76
CA PHE A 627 1.03 -41.82 -4.22
C PHE A 627 0.70 -40.56 -3.40
N ARG A 628 -0.18 -39.67 -3.90
CA ARG A 628 -0.57 -38.45 -3.16
C ARG A 628 -1.20 -38.75 -1.80
N LEU A 629 -2.11 -39.72 -1.77
CA LEU A 629 -2.74 -40.15 -0.53
C LEU A 629 -1.71 -40.76 0.44
N ALA A 630 -0.81 -41.60 -0.06
CA ALA A 630 0.25 -42.20 0.74
C ALA A 630 1.21 -41.14 1.31
N CYS A 631 1.67 -40.22 0.47
CA CYS A 631 2.53 -39.11 0.87
C CYS A 631 1.90 -38.26 1.99
N GLY A 632 0.64 -37.86 1.84
CA GLY A 632 -0.10 -37.13 2.88
C GLY A 632 -0.17 -37.89 4.21
N LYS A 633 -0.40 -39.20 4.17
CA LYS A 633 -0.41 -40.05 5.38
C LYS A 633 0.96 -40.15 6.04
N LEU A 634 2.03 -40.27 5.26
CA LEU A 634 3.40 -40.33 5.77
C LEU A 634 3.77 -39.03 6.50
N PHE A 635 3.50 -37.88 5.89
CA PHE A 635 3.76 -36.59 6.53
C PHE A 635 2.97 -36.39 7.82
N ALA A 636 1.69 -36.81 7.84
CA ALA A 636 0.87 -36.81 9.05
C ALA A 636 1.44 -37.74 10.15
N LYS A 637 1.87 -38.95 9.78
CA LYS A 637 2.51 -39.93 10.68
C LYS A 637 3.76 -39.33 11.35
N TYR A 638 4.60 -38.66 10.58
CA TYR A 638 5.83 -38.04 11.07
C TYR A 638 5.64 -36.65 11.67
N LYS A 639 4.40 -36.11 11.68
CA LYS A 639 4.07 -34.75 12.12
C LYS A 639 4.91 -33.68 11.41
N LEU A 640 5.19 -33.92 10.14
CA LEU A 640 5.91 -33.00 9.27
C LEU A 640 4.93 -32.10 8.53
N ARG A 641 5.31 -30.84 8.38
CA ARG A 641 4.58 -29.89 7.55
C ARG A 641 5.22 -29.85 6.17
N MET A 642 4.41 -30.06 5.13
CA MET A 642 4.79 -29.70 3.76
C MET A 642 4.70 -28.18 3.62
N ILE A 643 5.78 -27.55 3.15
CA ILE A 643 5.87 -26.09 3.05
C ILE A 643 5.47 -25.63 1.66
N SER A 644 5.96 -26.33 0.64
CA SER A 644 5.58 -26.19 -0.76
C SER A 644 5.71 -27.56 -1.43
N GLU A 645 4.93 -27.78 -2.49
CA GLU A 645 4.96 -29.00 -3.29
C GLU A 645 4.96 -28.60 -4.77
N GLN A 646 5.93 -29.11 -5.53
CA GLN A 646 6.07 -28.89 -6.96
C GLN A 646 5.82 -30.21 -7.67
N VAL A 647 4.91 -30.19 -8.64
CA VAL A 647 4.40 -31.40 -9.28
C VAL A 647 4.61 -31.29 -10.77
N ASN A 648 5.37 -32.21 -11.32
CA ASN A 648 5.47 -32.45 -12.76
C ASN A 648 4.86 -33.83 -13.08
N PRO A 649 4.56 -34.14 -14.35
CA PRO A 649 4.00 -35.44 -14.72
C PRO A 649 4.76 -36.64 -14.15
N ASP A 650 6.10 -36.57 -14.13
CA ASP A 650 6.99 -37.67 -13.72
C ASP A 650 7.75 -37.41 -12.41
N SER A 651 7.47 -36.31 -11.71
CA SER A 651 8.24 -35.96 -10.51
C SER A 651 7.42 -35.18 -9.48
N VAL A 652 7.75 -35.37 -8.21
CA VAL A 652 7.21 -34.59 -7.09
C VAL A 652 8.37 -34.10 -6.23
N SER A 653 8.40 -32.79 -5.96
CA SER A 653 9.36 -32.15 -5.06
C SER A 653 8.63 -31.55 -3.88
N ILE A 654 9.02 -31.93 -2.66
CA ILE A 654 8.35 -31.48 -1.42
C ILE A 654 9.35 -30.72 -0.55
N ILE A 655 9.05 -29.45 -0.26
CA ILE A 655 9.88 -28.59 0.57
C ILE A 655 9.50 -28.74 2.05
N VAL A 656 10.50 -28.91 2.91
CA VAL A 656 10.35 -29.12 4.36
C VAL A 656 11.42 -28.38 5.16
N GLU A 657 11.17 -28.15 6.46
CA GLU A 657 12.21 -27.64 7.36
C GLU A 657 13.25 -28.76 7.61
N GLU A 658 14.52 -28.52 7.29
CA GLU A 658 15.60 -29.51 7.38
C GLU A 658 15.74 -30.07 8.80
N LYS A 659 15.63 -29.20 9.82
CA LYS A 659 15.71 -29.61 11.23
C LYS A 659 14.65 -30.66 11.60
N ALA A 660 13.49 -30.66 10.94
CA ALA A 660 12.41 -31.60 11.21
C ALA A 660 12.74 -33.00 10.69
N LEU A 661 13.55 -33.09 9.64
CA LEU A 661 14.02 -34.35 9.07
C LEU A 661 15.12 -35.03 9.89
N ARG A 662 15.82 -34.33 10.80
CA ARG A 662 16.95 -34.90 11.56
C ARG A 662 16.63 -36.20 12.31
N ARG A 663 15.37 -36.40 12.68
CA ARG A 663 14.94 -37.59 13.46
C ARG A 663 14.29 -38.69 12.62
N CYS A 664 13.76 -38.36 11.44
CA CYS A 664 12.91 -39.27 10.67
C CYS A 664 13.20 -39.28 9.17
N GLY A 665 14.16 -38.49 8.67
CA GLY A 665 14.37 -38.28 7.25
C GLY A 665 14.77 -39.56 6.50
N ARG A 666 15.55 -40.45 7.14
CA ARG A 666 15.91 -41.75 6.55
C ARG A 666 14.69 -42.66 6.41
N ASP A 667 13.95 -42.84 7.50
CA ASP A 667 12.77 -43.72 7.52
C ASP A 667 11.67 -43.19 6.58
N LEU A 668 11.48 -41.86 6.55
CA LEU A 668 10.58 -41.20 5.62
C LEU A 668 11.00 -41.44 4.15
N ALA A 669 12.29 -41.32 3.83
CA ALA A 669 12.77 -41.54 2.47
C ALA A 669 12.53 -42.98 2.01
N GLU A 670 12.78 -43.98 2.87
CA GLU A 670 12.49 -45.39 2.53
C GLU A 670 10.98 -45.64 2.36
N GLU A 671 10.14 -45.12 3.26
CA GLU A 671 8.68 -45.26 3.10
C GLU A 671 8.14 -44.51 1.87
N LEU A 672 8.79 -43.41 1.46
CA LEU A 672 8.46 -42.71 0.21
C LEU A 672 8.89 -43.51 -1.02
N LYS A 673 10.02 -44.22 -0.98
CA LYS A 673 10.43 -45.13 -2.07
C LYS A 673 9.41 -46.25 -2.25
N ASP A 674 8.97 -46.85 -1.16
CA ASP A 674 7.94 -47.89 -1.17
C ASP A 674 6.62 -47.35 -1.72
N ALA A 675 6.18 -46.17 -1.24
CA ALA A 675 4.93 -45.55 -1.67
C ALA A 675 4.95 -45.09 -3.13
N ALA A 676 6.10 -44.63 -3.61
CA ALA A 676 6.29 -44.21 -4.99
C ALA A 676 6.65 -45.39 -5.91
N GLU A 677 7.05 -46.55 -5.38
CA GLU A 677 7.63 -47.68 -6.13
C GLU A 677 8.83 -47.26 -7.00
N THR A 678 9.75 -46.47 -6.44
CA THR A 678 10.98 -46.00 -7.11
C THR A 678 12.10 -45.83 -6.11
N ASP A 679 13.34 -46.14 -6.52
CA ASP A 679 14.53 -45.85 -5.72
C ASP A 679 15.01 -44.39 -5.86
N ASN A 680 14.46 -43.63 -6.81
CA ASN A 680 14.83 -42.25 -7.10
C ASN A 680 14.16 -41.27 -6.13
N VAL A 681 14.54 -41.37 -4.85
CA VAL A 681 14.18 -40.41 -3.81
C VAL A 681 15.46 -39.73 -3.32
N VAL A 682 15.60 -38.45 -3.62
CA VAL A 682 16.77 -37.64 -3.26
C VAL A 682 16.38 -36.62 -2.20
N LEU A 683 17.14 -36.60 -1.11
CA LEU A 683 17.08 -35.53 -0.13
C LEU A 683 18.11 -34.46 -0.50
N ASP A 684 17.61 -33.28 -0.82
CA ASP A 684 18.38 -32.15 -1.27
C ASP A 684 18.36 -31.03 -0.23
N VAL A 685 19.51 -30.75 0.39
CA VAL A 685 19.64 -29.88 1.59
C VAL A 685 20.33 -28.56 1.27
N GLY A 686 20.39 -27.65 2.24
CA GLY A 686 21.09 -26.36 2.08
C GLY A 686 20.28 -25.35 1.27
N ILE A 687 18.96 -25.42 1.34
CA ILE A 687 18.06 -24.48 0.66
C ILE A 687 17.67 -23.34 1.61
N ALA A 688 17.78 -22.11 1.11
CA ALA A 688 17.14 -20.94 1.69
C ALA A 688 15.88 -20.59 0.90
N MET A 689 14.81 -20.26 1.62
CA MET A 689 13.59 -19.74 1.03
C MET A 689 13.57 -18.22 1.14
N ILE A 690 13.25 -17.54 0.04
CA ILE A 690 13.07 -16.09 -0.04
C ILE A 690 11.63 -15.81 -0.47
N GLY A 691 10.90 -15.05 0.32
CA GLY A 691 9.58 -14.54 -0.04
C GLY A 691 9.66 -13.07 -0.44
N VAL A 692 9.17 -12.76 -1.63
CA VAL A 692 8.94 -11.40 -2.11
C VAL A 692 7.44 -11.14 -2.06
N VAL A 693 7.02 -10.15 -1.29
CA VAL A 693 5.61 -9.88 -0.98
C VAL A 693 5.22 -8.51 -1.52
N GLY A 694 4.05 -8.43 -2.14
CA GLY A 694 3.50 -7.18 -2.69
C GLY A 694 2.02 -7.34 -3.03
N ARG A 695 1.21 -6.36 -2.63
CA ARG A 695 -0.26 -6.41 -2.77
C ARG A 695 -0.76 -6.66 -4.19
N ASN A 696 -0.01 -6.17 -5.18
CA ASN A 696 -0.39 -6.20 -6.59
C ASN A 696 0.46 -7.18 -7.42
N ILE A 697 1.30 -8.01 -6.81
CA ILE A 697 2.20 -8.93 -7.54
C ILE A 697 1.47 -9.77 -8.59
N ASN A 698 0.27 -10.26 -8.28
CA ASN A 698 -0.53 -11.05 -9.21
C ASN A 698 -1.12 -10.28 -10.40
N ARG A 699 -1.13 -8.95 -10.33
CA ARG A 699 -1.64 -8.04 -11.37
C ARG A 699 -0.54 -7.24 -12.06
N THR A 700 0.71 -7.43 -11.64
CA THR A 700 1.85 -6.63 -12.06
C THR A 700 2.92 -7.54 -12.68
N PRO A 701 2.82 -7.88 -13.99
CA PRO A 701 3.71 -8.85 -14.63
C PRO A 701 5.21 -8.53 -14.54
N HIS A 702 5.57 -7.25 -14.51
CA HIS A 702 6.97 -6.82 -14.48
C HIS A 702 7.67 -7.18 -13.16
N VAL A 703 6.93 -7.41 -12.05
CA VAL A 703 7.55 -7.77 -10.77
C VAL A 703 8.29 -9.10 -10.88
N ALA A 704 7.66 -10.13 -11.46
CA ALA A 704 8.30 -11.43 -11.62
C ALA A 704 9.55 -11.33 -12.51
N VAL A 705 9.45 -10.62 -13.64
CA VAL A 705 10.58 -10.40 -14.56
C VAL A 705 11.75 -9.73 -13.84
N ARG A 706 11.50 -8.63 -13.14
CA ARG A 706 12.51 -7.85 -12.41
C ARG A 706 13.19 -8.66 -11.30
N ILE A 707 12.44 -9.53 -10.61
CA ILE A 707 13.02 -10.48 -9.63
C ILE A 707 14.03 -11.40 -10.32
N PHE A 708 13.64 -12.09 -11.39
CA PHE A 708 14.52 -13.06 -12.06
C PHE A 708 15.72 -12.39 -12.75
N GLU A 709 15.53 -11.21 -13.35
CA GLU A 709 16.62 -10.40 -13.90
C GLU A 709 17.64 -10.02 -12.83
N SER A 710 17.19 -9.59 -11.64
CA SER A 710 18.08 -9.23 -10.53
C SER A 710 18.92 -10.40 -10.04
N LEU A 711 18.36 -11.61 -10.01
CA LEU A 711 19.08 -12.82 -9.62
C LEU A 711 20.04 -13.30 -10.73
N SER A 712 19.62 -13.21 -11.98
CA SER A 712 20.44 -13.56 -13.14
C SER A 712 21.67 -12.66 -13.26
N ALA A 713 21.52 -11.35 -13.05
CA ALA A 713 22.62 -10.38 -13.05
C ALA A 713 23.70 -10.70 -12.00
N GLU A 714 23.32 -11.33 -10.89
CA GLU A 714 24.21 -11.75 -9.81
C GLU A 714 24.67 -13.22 -9.93
N GLN A 715 24.29 -13.90 -11.03
CA GLN A 715 24.57 -15.32 -11.28
C GLN A 715 24.08 -16.24 -10.16
N ILE A 716 22.94 -15.91 -9.55
CA ILE A 716 22.34 -16.70 -8.47
C ILE A 716 21.41 -17.75 -9.07
N ASN A 717 21.66 -19.02 -8.74
CA ASN A 717 20.82 -20.12 -9.20
C ASN A 717 19.50 -20.19 -8.41
N VAL A 718 18.39 -20.34 -9.12
CA VAL A 718 17.06 -20.53 -8.53
C VAL A 718 16.72 -22.01 -8.56
N ARG A 719 16.52 -22.60 -7.38
CA ARG A 719 16.24 -24.03 -7.19
C ARG A 719 14.77 -24.38 -7.37
N PHE A 720 13.88 -23.50 -6.95
CA PHE A 720 12.45 -23.61 -7.21
C PHE A 720 11.77 -22.24 -7.16
N VAL A 721 10.58 -22.17 -7.73
CA VAL A 721 9.69 -21.01 -7.69
C VAL A 721 8.30 -21.49 -7.29
N ASP A 722 7.69 -20.84 -6.30
CA ASP A 722 6.29 -21.05 -5.91
C ASP A 722 5.54 -19.72 -6.03
N HIS A 723 4.62 -19.68 -6.98
CA HIS A 723 3.75 -18.54 -7.26
C HIS A 723 2.40 -19.05 -7.79
N ALA A 724 1.31 -18.39 -7.39
CA ALA A 724 -0.04 -18.67 -7.86
C ALA A 724 -0.75 -17.35 -8.17
N SER A 725 -1.73 -17.39 -9.10
CA SER A 725 -2.43 -16.20 -9.61
C SER A 725 -3.25 -15.44 -8.57
N ASP A 726 -3.55 -16.04 -7.42
CA ASP A 726 -4.27 -15.45 -6.30
C ASP A 726 -3.34 -15.02 -5.14
N ARG A 727 -2.03 -15.29 -5.27
CA ARG A 727 -1.02 -14.96 -4.25
C ARG A 727 -0.45 -13.57 -4.45
N ILE A 728 -0.25 -12.91 -3.33
CA ILE A 728 0.40 -11.59 -3.22
C ILE A 728 1.90 -11.75 -2.89
N ALA A 729 2.45 -12.94 -3.19
CA ALA A 729 3.82 -13.30 -2.89
C ALA A 729 4.39 -14.23 -3.97
N ILE A 730 5.69 -14.09 -4.21
CA ILE A 730 6.52 -15.02 -4.97
C ILE A 730 7.55 -15.60 -4.00
N THR A 731 7.58 -16.92 -3.89
CA THR A 731 8.56 -17.62 -3.05
C THR A 731 9.59 -18.32 -3.91
N LEU A 732 10.86 -18.18 -3.55
CA LEU A 732 12.00 -18.69 -4.30
C LEU A 732 12.88 -19.55 -3.40
N GLY A 733 13.37 -20.65 -3.93
CA GLY A 733 14.46 -21.42 -3.33
C GLY A 733 15.79 -21.03 -3.95
N VAL A 734 16.78 -20.71 -3.12
CA VAL A 734 18.18 -20.51 -3.53
C VAL A 734 19.11 -21.32 -2.61
N ASP A 735 20.38 -21.44 -2.96
CA ASP A 735 21.36 -22.00 -2.03
C ASP A 735 21.55 -21.11 -0.79
N GLU A 736 21.72 -21.71 0.38
CA GLU A 736 21.87 -20.97 1.65
C GLU A 736 23.02 -19.97 1.65
N ALA A 737 24.06 -20.23 0.84
CA ALA A 737 25.20 -19.34 0.67
C ALA A 737 24.82 -18.04 -0.08
N ASP A 738 23.81 -18.08 -0.95
CA ASP A 738 23.41 -16.96 -1.80
C ASP A 738 22.23 -16.16 -1.25
N MET A 739 21.55 -16.62 -0.19
CA MET A 739 20.36 -15.97 0.38
C MET A 739 20.52 -14.45 0.56
N ASP A 740 21.58 -14.03 1.24
CA ASP A 740 21.80 -12.61 1.53
C ASP A 740 22.11 -11.80 0.25
N ARG A 741 22.81 -12.42 -0.72
CA ARG A 741 23.10 -11.79 -2.03
C ARG A 741 21.81 -11.63 -2.83
N ALA A 742 20.96 -12.65 -2.85
CA ALA A 742 19.67 -12.65 -3.52
C ALA A 742 18.73 -11.59 -2.94
N ILE A 743 18.59 -11.52 -1.60
CA ILE A 743 17.80 -10.49 -0.93
C ILE A 743 18.30 -9.08 -1.30
N ARG A 744 19.64 -8.85 -1.30
CA ARG A 744 20.22 -7.56 -1.71
C ARG A 744 20.00 -7.24 -3.18
N ALA A 745 20.02 -8.23 -4.07
CA ALA A 745 19.79 -8.05 -5.49
C ALA A 745 18.34 -7.63 -5.75
N ILE A 746 17.39 -8.38 -5.20
CA ILE A 746 15.95 -8.10 -5.30
C ILE A 746 15.64 -6.74 -4.68
N TYR A 747 16.11 -6.48 -3.45
CA TYR A 747 15.88 -5.20 -2.79
C TYR A 747 16.36 -4.01 -3.63
N ARG A 748 17.59 -4.07 -4.16
CA ARG A 748 18.13 -3.01 -5.02
C ARG A 748 17.27 -2.83 -6.26
N ALA A 749 16.88 -3.94 -6.91
CA ALA A 749 16.07 -3.88 -8.11
C ALA A 749 14.81 -3.04 -7.88
N PHE A 750 14.10 -3.19 -6.75
CA PHE A 750 12.85 -2.49 -6.46
C PHE A 750 12.98 -1.14 -5.73
N THR A 751 14.19 -0.73 -5.33
CA THR A 751 14.40 0.54 -4.59
C THR A 751 15.25 1.55 -5.33
N GLN A 752 15.92 1.15 -6.42
CA GLN A 752 16.84 2.02 -7.14
C GLN A 752 16.15 3.24 -7.77
N GLN A 753 14.88 3.14 -8.16
CA GLN A 753 14.10 4.28 -8.68
C GLN A 753 13.66 5.24 -7.57
N VAL A 754 13.36 4.71 -6.38
CA VAL A 754 12.89 5.48 -5.21
C VAL A 754 14.04 6.25 -4.54
N LEU A 755 15.28 5.76 -4.64
CA LEU A 755 16.47 6.39 -4.05
C LEU A 755 17.17 7.39 -4.98
N THR A 756 16.76 7.45 -6.25
CA THR A 756 17.29 8.40 -7.25
C THR A 756 16.35 9.57 -7.54
N ALA A 757 15.10 9.47 -7.08
CA ALA A 757 14.22 10.61 -6.86
C ALA A 757 14.56 11.26 -5.52
#